data_AF-A0A7W0ZS95-F1
#
_entry.id   AF-A0A7W0ZS95-F1
#
_cell.length_a   1.000
_cell.length_b   1.000
_cell.length_c   1.000
_cell.angle_alpha   90.00
_cell.angle_beta   90.00
_cell.angle_gamma   90.00
#
_symmetry.space_group_name_H-M   'P 1'
#
loop_
_entity.id
_entity.type
_entity.pdbx_description
1 polymer ?
#
loop_
_entity_poly.entity_id
_entity_poly.type
_entity_poly.pdbx_seq_one_letter_code
_entity_poly.pdbx_strand_id
1 'polypeptide(L)'
;MKGAPLCLLFLTTCCPPEAAKPVTPVGTGSTVGPRTEPKELAAPGEVHLKNVRQLTFGGDNAEAYWSFAGDKLILQTNKTPYKCDQIEVLTVADGTSKLVSTGKGRTTCSYFLKGDQEIVYASTHEDSPACPTPPDMSKGYLWGLFEFDIYKANADGSNLRNITPKTPGYDAEATVCATDGSIIFTSTRSGDLELWRMDANGNNLKQLTNQPGYDGGAFFSADCSKIVWRSSRPQGKDLEEYKALLAQKLVKPTRMDLYVANADGSDARQITYLPGASFAPFFFPDGKRVLFSTNHVNPRSAEFDLFAVNIDGTNLEQITFSGGFDGFPVFSPDGKTLAFSSNRRDVVAGKYRVSGTPAGDKDTNVFLADWVDAPPAQVSEATASADRIAQLVGYLADDSREGRGVGTKGLEDTMVTLEKQLAALGVQPGVAGSWRQPFEVTTEVKRGAKTALSIDGKPVAAEDFAPMAASASGAATGDIVPVGYGLVDEAKKLDDYKGINVKGKIALVYRFTPAEPKLDPSTAARLADLRHKAFTAKQKGAKALLVVDAGDLKQDEAPLPKLSAAESESQIPIVVITRKAAAGLDKGKHAAKLTVALEPVRTKTANVVGVIRAGAPIKQPGVVVVGAHMDHLGMGGPGALDPQVNDVHNGADDNASGVAVLMEVARSLAANKATLARDVYFVAFSAEEMGDLGSF
;
A
#
# COMPACT_ATOMS: atom_id res chain seq x y z
N MET A 1 12.73 -17.73 56.69
CA MET A 1 12.77 -17.53 58.16
C MET A 1 14.18 -17.15 58.55
N LYS A 2 14.32 -16.02 59.27
CA LYS A 2 15.38 -15.58 60.21
C LYS A 2 16.86 -15.91 59.88
N GLY A 3 17.80 -14.97 59.82
CA GLY A 3 17.77 -13.56 60.21
C GLY A 3 19.16 -12.92 60.08
N ALA A 4 19.22 -11.62 60.35
CA ALA A 4 20.45 -10.88 60.56
C ALA A 4 20.23 -9.89 61.71
N PRO A 5 21.21 -9.76 62.63
CA PRO A 5 21.32 -8.56 63.42
C PRO A 5 22.73 -7.96 63.39
N LEU A 6 22.72 -6.65 63.64
CA LEU A 6 23.66 -5.85 64.42
C LEU A 6 25.00 -5.36 63.84
N CYS A 7 25.01 -4.02 63.83
CA CYS A 7 26.05 -3.02 63.79
C CYS A 7 27.25 -3.14 64.75
N LEU A 8 28.32 -2.48 64.30
CA LEU A 8 29.25 -1.55 64.97
C LEU A 8 30.59 -2.05 65.60
N LEU A 9 31.57 -1.13 65.44
CA LEU A 9 32.82 -0.85 66.17
C LEU A 9 34.15 -1.31 65.53
N PHE A 10 35.24 -0.53 65.44
CA PHE A 10 35.58 0.88 65.75
C PHE A 10 37.00 1.23 65.20
N LEU A 11 37.19 2.48 64.77
CA LEU A 11 38.26 3.47 65.09
C LEU A 11 39.77 3.05 65.07
N THR A 12 40.59 3.54 64.12
CA THR A 12 41.45 4.76 64.10
C THR A 12 42.88 4.63 64.64
N THR A 13 43.86 5.18 63.90
CA THR A 13 44.71 6.36 64.26
C THR A 13 45.60 6.67 63.03
N CYS A 14 45.54 7.89 62.44
CA CYS A 14 46.26 9.16 62.76
C CYS A 14 47.77 9.08 62.43
N CYS A 15 48.50 10.03 61.81
CA CYS A 15 48.40 11.41 61.26
C CYS A 15 49.80 11.68 60.58
N PRO A 16 50.27 12.89 60.16
CA PRO A 16 49.69 14.20 59.82
C PRO A 16 50.25 14.80 58.47
N PRO A 17 49.89 16.05 58.09
CA PRO A 17 50.07 16.65 56.75
C PRO A 17 51.24 17.65 56.65
N GLU A 18 51.61 18.04 55.42
CA GLU A 18 52.55 19.15 55.17
C GLU A 18 51.98 20.20 54.19
N ALA A 19 52.46 21.43 54.33
CA ALA A 19 51.73 22.69 54.25
C ALA A 19 51.84 23.46 52.92
N ALA A 20 50.92 24.41 52.76
CA ALA A 20 50.76 25.32 51.63
C ALA A 20 51.77 26.49 51.59
N LYS A 21 51.96 27.06 50.38
CA LYS A 21 52.49 28.41 50.12
C LYS A 21 51.73 29.08 48.94
N PRO A 22 51.69 30.43 48.84
CA PRO A 22 50.42 31.18 48.83
C PRO A 22 50.11 32.04 47.59
N VAL A 23 48.79 32.19 47.33
CA VAL A 23 48.00 33.42 47.04
C VAL A 23 48.23 34.24 45.75
N THR A 24 47.18 34.39 44.93
CA THR A 24 46.43 35.67 44.78
C THR A 24 45.10 35.51 44.01
N PRO A 25 44.08 36.36 44.27
CA PRO A 25 42.71 36.18 43.79
C PRO A 25 42.37 36.97 42.52
N VAL A 26 41.42 36.39 41.76
CA VAL A 26 40.45 36.99 40.82
C VAL A 26 40.91 38.19 39.98
N GLY A 27 41.21 37.91 38.71
CA GLY A 27 41.11 38.87 37.60
C GLY A 27 39.95 38.49 36.70
N THR A 28 38.96 39.37 36.60
CA THR A 28 37.92 39.36 35.57
C THR A 28 38.54 39.38 34.18
N GLY A 29 38.17 38.42 33.32
CA GLY A 29 38.53 38.39 31.91
C GLY A 29 39.23 37.09 31.52
N SER A 30 38.45 36.12 31.02
CA SER A 30 39.01 35.08 30.17
C SER A 30 38.34 35.20 28.83
N THR A 31 39.05 35.87 27.92
CA THR A 31 38.83 35.83 26.49
C THR A 31 38.84 34.37 26.05
N VAL A 32 37.66 33.83 25.74
CA VAL A 32 37.52 32.58 25.01
C VAL A 32 38.24 32.79 23.67
N GLY A 33 39.39 32.14 23.50
CA GLY A 33 40.07 32.07 22.20
C GLY A 33 39.12 31.49 21.15
N PRO A 34 39.31 31.79 19.86
CA PRO A 34 38.35 31.45 18.82
C PRO A 34 38.11 29.93 18.83
N ARG A 35 36.86 29.54 19.08
CA ARG A 35 36.40 28.16 18.87
C ARG A 35 36.69 27.84 17.41
N THR A 36 37.58 26.88 17.17
CA THR A 36 37.84 26.28 15.86
C THR A 36 36.53 25.82 15.24
N GLU A 37 36.34 26.16 13.95
CA GLU A 37 35.11 26.00 13.18
C GLU A 37 34.55 24.56 13.14
N PRO A 38 33.22 24.39 12.89
CA PRO A 38 32.51 23.15 13.12
C PRO A 38 32.87 22.04 12.14
N LYS A 39 32.87 20.81 12.64
CA LYS A 39 32.84 19.58 11.84
C LYS A 39 31.48 19.54 11.13
N GLU A 40 31.45 19.53 9.79
CA GLU A 40 30.23 19.39 8.97
C GLU A 40 29.36 18.24 9.51
N LEU A 41 28.07 18.50 9.77
CA LEU A 41 27.10 17.51 10.31
C LEU A 41 26.32 16.78 9.21
N ALA A 42 26.56 17.10 7.94
CA ALA A 42 26.01 16.36 6.81
C ALA A 42 26.64 14.96 6.71
N ALA A 43 25.81 13.94 6.52
CA ALA A 43 26.27 12.58 6.28
C ALA A 43 26.80 12.40 4.84
N PRO A 44 27.71 11.43 4.59
CA PRO A 44 28.09 11.07 3.22
C PRO A 44 26.85 10.69 2.39
N GLY A 45 26.66 11.36 1.24
CA GLY A 45 25.49 11.16 0.37
C GLY A 45 24.46 12.30 0.42
N GLU A 46 24.46 13.13 1.48
CA GLU A 46 23.58 14.29 1.61
C GLU A 46 24.05 15.45 0.72
N VAL A 47 23.91 15.30 -0.61
CA VAL A 47 24.45 16.25 -1.60
C VAL A 47 23.74 17.61 -1.60
N HIS A 48 22.51 17.65 -1.11
CA HIS A 48 21.69 18.86 -1.03
C HIS A 48 21.89 19.66 0.26
N LEU A 49 22.53 19.08 1.28
CA LEU A 49 22.64 19.71 2.60
C LEU A 49 24.07 20.21 2.83
N LYS A 50 24.21 21.51 3.07
CA LYS A 50 25.48 22.17 3.44
C LYS A 50 25.36 22.92 4.75
N ASN A 51 26.49 23.09 5.44
CA ASN A 51 26.59 23.88 6.67
C ASN A 51 25.54 23.45 7.71
N VAL A 52 25.34 22.14 7.84
CA VAL A 52 24.29 21.58 8.70
C VAL A 52 24.58 21.97 10.16
N ARG A 53 23.65 22.70 10.79
CA ARG A 53 23.80 23.20 12.16
C ARG A 53 22.57 22.90 13.02
N GLN A 54 22.79 22.45 14.25
CA GLN A 54 21.75 22.23 15.24
C GLN A 54 21.36 23.56 15.92
N LEU A 55 20.06 23.82 16.07
CA LEU A 55 19.53 25.02 16.72
C LEU A 55 19.02 24.77 18.14
N THR A 56 18.36 23.65 18.40
CA THR A 56 17.74 23.34 19.69
C THR A 56 18.53 22.29 20.45
N PHE A 57 18.33 22.24 21.77
CA PHE A 57 18.98 21.28 22.65
C PHE A 57 18.04 20.92 23.81
N GLY A 58 18.04 19.65 24.21
CA GLY A 58 17.29 19.15 25.35
C GLY A 58 15.83 18.85 25.03
N GLY A 59 15.38 17.65 25.41
CA GLY A 59 14.03 17.18 25.13
C GLY A 59 13.78 16.96 23.63
N ASP A 60 12.53 16.77 23.27
CA ASP A 60 12.08 16.68 21.88
C ASP A 60 11.62 18.04 21.38
N ASN A 61 12.19 18.46 20.26
CA ASN A 61 11.94 19.71 19.57
C ASN A 61 11.66 19.35 18.11
N ALA A 62 10.43 19.60 17.64
CA ALA A 62 9.98 19.19 16.33
C ALA A 62 8.99 20.20 15.73
N GLU A 63 8.56 19.96 14.48
CA GLU A 63 7.57 20.80 13.79
C GLU A 63 7.95 22.28 13.78
N ALA A 64 9.22 22.57 13.48
CA ALA A 64 9.75 23.92 13.47
C ALA A 64 9.47 24.62 12.13
N TYR A 65 8.51 25.53 12.12
CA TYR A 65 8.06 26.21 10.90
C TYR A 65 8.46 27.68 10.86
N TRP A 66 8.84 28.12 9.66
CA TRP A 66 9.34 29.48 9.43
C TRP A 66 8.24 30.54 9.58
N SER A 67 8.63 31.66 10.18
CA SER A 67 8.00 32.96 9.96
C SER A 67 8.08 33.37 8.49
N PHE A 68 7.17 34.22 8.03
CA PHE A 68 7.16 34.75 6.67
C PHE A 68 8.39 35.62 6.37
N ALA A 69 8.94 36.29 7.38
CA ALA A 69 10.20 37.02 7.27
C ALA A 69 11.45 36.12 7.23
N GLY A 70 11.34 34.85 7.66
CA GLY A 70 12.45 33.90 7.66
C GLY A 70 13.50 34.11 8.77
N ASP A 71 13.20 34.92 9.79
CA ASP A 71 14.12 35.21 10.91
C ASP A 71 13.77 34.44 12.20
N LYS A 72 12.58 33.84 12.24
CA LYS A 72 12.05 33.05 13.37
C LYS A 72 11.51 31.70 12.94
N LEU A 73 11.53 30.76 13.87
CA LEU A 73 10.84 29.47 13.81
C LEU A 73 9.83 29.38 14.96
N ILE A 74 8.66 28.79 14.71
CA ILE A 74 7.72 28.38 15.75
C ILE A 74 7.74 26.86 15.82
N LEU A 75 7.87 26.29 17.02
CA LEU A 75 8.13 24.86 17.18
C LEU A 75 7.42 24.26 18.40
N GLN A 76 7.24 22.95 18.34
CA GLN A 76 6.82 22.13 19.47
C GLN A 76 8.04 21.70 20.29
N THR A 77 7.96 21.81 21.62
CA THR A 77 9.02 21.35 22.54
C THR A 77 8.47 20.76 23.83
N ASN A 78 9.11 19.70 24.35
CA ASN A 78 8.82 19.13 25.67
C ASN A 78 9.97 19.30 26.68
N LYS A 79 10.93 20.20 26.40
CA LYS A 79 12.08 20.43 27.28
C LYS A 79 11.67 20.79 28.71
N THR A 80 12.51 20.43 29.68
CA THR A 80 12.33 20.81 31.09
C THR A 80 12.10 22.33 31.22
N PRO A 81 11.09 22.80 31.98
CA PRO A 81 10.26 22.07 32.94
C PRO A 81 8.89 21.59 32.42
N TYR A 82 8.66 21.55 31.11
CA TYR A 82 7.37 21.18 30.55
C TYR A 82 7.06 19.69 30.80
N LYS A 83 5.80 19.39 31.10
CA LYS A 83 5.33 18.01 31.35
C LYS A 83 4.83 17.30 30.09
N CYS A 84 4.54 18.07 29.05
CA CYS A 84 4.15 17.65 27.71
C CYS A 84 4.40 18.82 26.75
N ASP A 85 4.24 18.55 25.46
CA ASP A 85 4.51 19.47 24.36
C ASP A 85 3.92 20.88 24.56
N GLN A 86 4.78 21.89 24.46
CA GLN A 86 4.50 23.33 24.48
C GLN A 86 4.98 24.00 23.19
N ILE A 87 4.50 25.20 22.90
CA ILE A 87 4.90 25.97 21.71
C ILE A 87 5.84 27.10 22.10
N GLU A 88 6.98 27.17 21.42
CA GLU A 88 7.94 28.26 21.54
C GLU A 88 8.20 28.94 20.20
N VAL A 89 8.53 30.22 20.25
CA VAL A 89 9.11 30.95 19.11
C VAL A 89 10.61 31.08 19.33
N LEU A 90 11.39 30.62 18.37
CA LEU A 90 12.85 30.66 18.32
C LEU A 90 13.33 31.72 17.32
N THR A 91 14.32 32.52 17.71
CA THR A 91 15.02 33.47 16.83
C THR A 91 16.23 32.79 16.20
N VAL A 92 16.30 32.78 14.87
CA VAL A 92 17.29 31.97 14.12
C VAL A 92 18.72 32.49 14.25
N ALA A 93 18.86 33.81 14.43
CA ALA A 93 20.15 34.49 14.51
C ALA A 93 20.95 34.08 15.75
N ASP A 94 20.30 33.90 16.90
CA ASP A 94 20.94 33.64 18.19
C ASP A 94 20.49 32.34 18.87
N GLY A 95 19.49 31.65 18.34
CA GLY A 95 18.94 30.40 18.90
C GLY A 95 18.12 30.59 20.17
N THR A 96 17.81 31.84 20.56
CA THR A 96 16.99 32.12 21.74
C THR A 96 15.54 31.75 21.47
N SER A 97 14.87 31.16 22.46
CA SER A 97 13.48 30.73 22.36
C SER A 97 12.63 31.23 23.53
N LYS A 98 11.34 31.47 23.26
CA LYS A 98 10.37 31.96 24.25
C LYS A 98 9.07 31.17 24.14
N LEU A 99 8.54 30.75 25.28
CA LEU A 99 7.19 30.19 25.41
C LEU A 99 6.12 31.17 24.92
N VAL A 100 5.28 30.71 24.00
CA VAL A 100 4.12 31.44 23.46
C VAL A 100 2.80 30.71 23.69
N SER A 101 2.83 29.43 24.06
CA SER A 101 1.66 28.73 24.60
C SER A 101 1.42 29.05 26.08
N THR A 102 0.32 28.51 26.63
CA THR A 102 -0.11 28.78 28.02
C THR A 102 0.73 28.09 29.10
N GLY A 103 1.59 27.14 28.73
CA GLY A 103 2.25 26.23 29.67
C GLY A 103 1.32 25.19 30.32
N LYS A 104 0.06 25.10 29.86
CA LYS A 104 -0.98 24.21 30.38
C LYS A 104 -1.51 23.31 29.25
N GLY A 105 -1.98 22.12 29.62
CA GLY A 105 -2.43 21.12 28.66
C GLY A 105 -1.31 20.70 27.71
N ARG A 106 -1.63 19.85 26.73
CA ARG A 106 -0.75 19.57 25.61
C ARG A 106 -0.98 20.59 24.50
N THR A 107 0.04 20.86 23.72
CA THR A 107 -0.05 21.67 22.49
C THR A 107 0.59 20.96 21.32
N THR A 108 0.19 21.31 20.10
CA THR A 108 0.78 20.76 18.88
C THR A 108 0.54 21.65 17.67
N CYS A 109 1.26 21.40 16.57
CA CYS A 109 1.04 21.95 15.23
C CYS A 109 0.81 23.46 15.21
N SER A 110 1.87 24.21 15.52
CA SER A 110 1.84 25.67 15.57
C SER A 110 2.29 26.30 14.25
N TYR A 111 1.75 27.45 13.85
CA TYR A 111 2.14 28.14 12.61
C TYR A 111 2.04 29.68 12.76
N PHE A 112 2.83 30.44 12.01
CA PHE A 112 2.66 31.91 11.94
C PHE A 112 1.51 32.28 11.02
N LEU A 113 0.75 33.33 11.36
CA LEU A 113 -0.14 33.96 10.40
C LEU A 113 0.63 34.97 9.55
N LYS A 114 0.06 35.27 8.37
CA LYS A 114 0.60 36.26 7.43
C LYS A 114 0.95 37.57 8.15
N GLY A 115 2.20 37.99 8.02
CA GLY A 115 2.74 39.21 8.64
C GLY A 115 3.40 39.02 10.00
N ASP A 116 3.53 37.78 10.48
CA ASP A 116 4.33 37.38 11.66
C ASP A 116 3.90 38.01 13.01
N GLN A 117 2.75 38.70 13.05
CA GLN A 117 2.23 39.33 14.27
C GLN A 117 1.38 38.39 15.12
N GLU A 118 0.81 37.36 14.51
CA GLU A 118 -0.08 36.41 15.15
C GLU A 118 0.36 34.98 14.83
N ILE A 119 -0.01 34.04 15.68
CA ILE A 119 0.27 32.61 15.58
C ILE A 119 -1.02 31.80 15.75
N VAL A 120 -1.03 30.59 15.21
CA VAL A 120 -2.01 29.55 15.54
C VAL A 120 -1.31 28.35 16.17
N TYR A 121 -1.99 27.63 17.06
CA TYR A 121 -1.58 26.31 17.54
C TYR A 121 -2.77 25.55 18.14
N ALA A 122 -2.69 24.23 18.17
CA ALA A 122 -3.70 23.39 18.80
C ALA A 122 -3.39 23.18 20.29
N SER A 123 -4.41 23.16 21.16
CA SER A 123 -4.21 22.92 22.59
C SER A 123 -5.37 22.25 23.31
N THR A 124 -5.06 21.46 24.35
CA THR A 124 -6.05 20.81 25.23
C THR A 124 -6.38 21.63 26.49
N HIS A 125 -5.82 22.84 26.64
CA HIS A 125 -5.82 23.55 27.92
C HIS A 125 -7.21 23.97 28.43
N GLU A 126 -8.21 24.14 27.55
CA GLU A 126 -9.60 24.42 27.94
C GLU A 126 -10.31 23.16 28.47
N ASP A 127 -10.00 21.97 27.92
CA ASP A 127 -10.52 20.69 28.43
C ASP A 127 -9.84 20.34 29.76
N SER A 128 -8.51 20.41 29.80
CA SER A 128 -7.73 20.16 31.00
C SER A 128 -6.38 20.88 30.99
N PRO A 129 -6.00 21.53 32.11
CA PRO A 129 -4.66 22.10 32.24
C PRO A 129 -3.58 21.02 32.45
N ALA A 130 -3.96 19.78 32.71
CA ALA A 130 -3.03 18.65 32.85
C ALA A 130 -2.68 18.05 31.48
N CYS A 131 -1.52 17.40 31.39
CA CYS A 131 -1.16 16.66 30.21
C CYS A 131 -2.08 15.44 30.05
N PRO A 132 -2.62 15.18 28.84
CA PRO A 132 -3.41 14.01 28.58
C PRO A 132 -2.54 12.75 28.70
N THR A 133 -3.16 11.64 29.10
CA THR A 133 -2.47 10.36 29.24
C THR A 133 -2.05 9.85 27.84
N PRO A 134 -0.75 9.55 27.61
CA PRO A 134 -0.31 8.98 26.35
C PRO A 134 -0.96 7.61 26.08
N PRO A 135 -1.13 7.21 24.81
CA PRO A 135 -1.58 5.87 24.45
C PRO A 135 -0.67 4.76 25.00
N ASP A 136 -1.25 3.58 25.24
CA ASP A 136 -0.53 2.38 25.67
C ASP A 136 0.25 1.76 24.49
N MET A 137 1.55 2.06 24.43
CA MET A 137 2.43 1.59 23.36
C MET A 137 2.66 0.06 23.35
N SER A 138 2.24 -0.68 24.39
CA SER A 138 2.27 -2.15 24.36
C SER A 138 1.27 -2.72 23.35
N LYS A 139 0.28 -1.93 22.93
CA LYS A 139 -0.72 -2.27 21.90
C LYS A 139 -0.29 -1.86 20.50
N GLY A 140 0.97 -1.47 20.32
CA GLY A 140 1.55 -1.00 19.06
C GLY A 140 1.76 0.51 19.02
N TYR A 141 2.25 0.99 17.87
CA TYR A 141 2.51 2.42 17.66
C TYR A 141 1.19 3.16 17.40
N LEU A 142 0.62 3.73 18.47
CA LEU A 142 -0.68 4.38 18.48
C LEU A 142 -0.53 5.89 18.76
N TRP A 143 -1.33 6.68 18.07
CA TRP A 143 -1.46 8.12 18.32
C TRP A 143 -2.80 8.42 18.99
N GLY A 144 -2.77 9.30 19.98
CA GLY A 144 -3.96 9.73 20.72
C GLY A 144 -4.59 10.95 20.07
N LEU A 145 -5.89 10.86 19.80
CA LEU A 145 -6.72 11.97 19.34
C LEU A 145 -7.27 12.70 20.58
N PHE A 146 -6.46 13.58 21.16
CA PHE A 146 -6.85 14.36 22.34
C PHE A 146 -7.84 15.47 22.01
N GLU A 147 -8.50 16.01 23.04
CA GLU A 147 -9.44 17.15 22.95
C GLU A 147 -8.69 18.44 22.58
N PHE A 148 -8.29 18.55 21.32
CA PHE A 148 -7.58 19.68 20.78
C PHE A 148 -8.56 20.64 20.11
N ASP A 149 -8.43 21.92 20.44
CA ASP A 149 -9.00 23.05 19.71
C ASP A 149 -7.86 23.90 19.13
N ILE A 150 -8.13 24.65 18.06
CA ILE A 150 -7.15 25.57 17.46
C ILE A 150 -7.34 26.97 18.04
N TYR A 151 -6.24 27.51 18.56
CA TYR A 151 -6.19 28.84 19.14
C TYR A 151 -5.34 29.76 18.29
N LYS A 152 -5.74 31.03 18.29
CA LYS A 152 -4.99 32.14 17.71
C LYS A 152 -4.50 33.06 18.82
N ALA A 153 -3.26 33.52 18.73
CA ALA A 153 -2.65 34.47 19.67
C ALA A 153 -1.77 35.47 18.93
N ASN A 154 -1.39 36.55 19.60
CA ASN A 154 -0.27 37.38 19.16
C ASN A 154 1.03 36.54 19.23
N ALA A 155 2.04 36.90 18.44
CA ALA A 155 3.32 36.18 18.38
C ALA A 155 4.12 36.17 19.70
N ASP A 156 3.72 36.99 20.69
CA ASP A 156 4.29 36.98 22.04
C ASP A 156 3.52 36.09 23.04
N GLY A 157 2.44 35.43 22.58
CA GLY A 157 1.54 34.57 23.36
C GLY A 157 0.32 35.28 23.95
N SER A 158 0.20 36.61 23.80
CA SER A 158 -0.94 37.37 24.33
C SER A 158 -2.19 37.28 23.43
N ASN A 159 -3.33 37.76 23.92
CA ASN A 159 -4.60 37.81 23.16
C ASN A 159 -5.06 36.46 22.58
N LEU A 160 -4.87 35.40 23.37
CA LEU A 160 -5.27 34.05 23.02
C LEU A 160 -6.79 33.94 22.86
N ARG A 161 -7.24 33.35 21.76
CA ARG A 161 -8.65 33.10 21.44
C ARG A 161 -8.82 31.79 20.69
N ASN A 162 -9.81 30.99 21.08
CA ASN A 162 -10.22 29.81 20.31
C ASN A 162 -10.88 30.28 18.99
N ILE A 163 -10.52 29.64 17.87
CA ILE A 163 -11.06 29.94 16.54
C ILE A 163 -11.77 28.74 15.89
N THR A 164 -11.83 27.59 16.57
CA THR A 164 -12.63 26.44 16.13
C THR A 164 -13.99 26.40 16.83
N PRO A 165 -15.02 25.80 16.22
CA PRO A 165 -16.26 25.52 16.92
C PRO A 165 -15.99 24.63 18.14
N LYS A 166 -16.63 24.94 19.27
CA LYS A 166 -16.49 24.14 20.49
C LYS A 166 -17.24 22.82 20.37
N THR A 167 -16.60 21.85 19.73
CA THR A 167 -17.10 20.49 19.52
C THR A 167 -16.11 19.48 20.09
N PRO A 168 -16.56 18.45 20.83
CA PRO A 168 -15.66 17.40 21.31
C PRO A 168 -14.92 16.74 20.15
N GLY A 169 -13.64 16.45 20.34
CA GLY A 169 -12.81 15.77 19.35
C GLY A 169 -11.46 16.44 19.14
N TYR A 170 -10.93 16.28 17.93
CA TYR A 170 -9.58 16.64 17.59
C TYR A 170 -9.60 17.69 16.48
N ASP A 171 -9.16 18.91 16.76
CA ASP A 171 -8.85 19.96 15.79
C ASP A 171 -7.36 20.35 15.93
N ALA A 172 -6.52 19.90 15.01
CA ALA A 172 -5.08 20.17 15.05
C ALA A 172 -4.42 20.18 13.66
N GLU A 173 -3.09 20.13 13.60
CA GLU A 173 -2.34 20.04 12.34
C GLU A 173 -2.55 21.24 11.40
N ALA A 174 -2.69 22.43 12.01
CA ALA A 174 -2.99 23.66 11.28
C ALA A 174 -1.77 24.21 10.52
N THR A 175 -1.95 24.54 9.25
CA THR A 175 -0.99 25.32 8.45
C THR A 175 -1.70 26.47 7.73
N VAL A 176 -0.94 27.49 7.34
CA VAL A 176 -1.50 28.76 6.84
C VAL A 176 -1.10 29.01 5.39
N CYS A 177 -2.06 29.41 4.56
CA CYS A 177 -1.77 29.87 3.21
C CYS A 177 -1.10 31.25 3.23
N ALA A 178 0.05 31.38 2.57
CA ALA A 178 0.83 32.61 2.46
C ALA A 178 0.09 33.76 1.74
N THR A 179 -0.80 33.42 0.81
CA THR A 179 -1.50 34.39 -0.05
C THR A 179 -2.66 35.06 0.68
N ASP A 180 -3.61 34.26 1.19
CA ASP A 180 -4.88 34.76 1.76
C ASP A 180 -4.98 34.63 3.28
N GLY A 181 -4.04 33.94 3.94
CA GLY A 181 -4.04 33.72 5.38
C GLY A 181 -5.07 32.69 5.88
N SER A 182 -5.77 32.00 4.97
CA SER A 182 -6.65 30.89 5.35
C SER A 182 -5.87 29.73 5.97
N ILE A 183 -6.57 28.97 6.80
CA ILE A 183 -6.00 27.90 7.62
C ILE A 183 -6.55 26.57 7.11
N ILE A 184 -5.67 25.61 6.81
CA ILE A 184 -6.03 24.20 6.61
C ILE A 184 -5.62 23.42 7.84
N PHE A 185 -6.42 22.43 8.25
CA PHE A 185 -6.19 21.67 9.46
C PHE A 185 -6.95 20.33 9.44
N THR A 186 -6.61 19.44 10.36
CA THR A 186 -7.24 18.12 10.50
C THR A 186 -8.32 18.17 11.57
N SER A 187 -9.49 17.58 11.29
CA SER A 187 -10.60 17.52 12.23
C SER A 187 -11.36 16.20 12.24
N THR A 188 -11.77 15.75 13.42
CA THR A 188 -12.69 14.59 13.59
C THR A 188 -14.17 14.96 13.50
N ARG A 189 -14.53 16.22 13.24
CA ARG A 189 -15.92 16.71 13.40
C ARG A 189 -16.95 16.05 12.47
N SER A 190 -16.54 15.47 11.36
CA SER A 190 -17.37 14.69 10.44
C SER A 190 -17.53 13.22 10.85
N GLY A 191 -16.89 12.81 11.95
CA GLY A 191 -16.85 11.42 12.40
C GLY A 191 -15.63 10.63 11.90
N ASP A 192 -14.77 11.26 11.09
CA ASP A 192 -13.48 10.72 10.64
C ASP A 192 -12.42 11.84 10.62
N LEU A 193 -11.12 11.50 10.54
CA LEU A 193 -10.01 12.45 10.45
C LEU A 193 -9.90 13.02 9.04
N GLU A 194 -10.48 14.20 8.85
CA GLU A 194 -10.60 14.85 7.54
C GLU A 194 -9.88 16.19 7.51
N LEU A 195 -9.52 16.66 6.32
CA LEU A 195 -9.00 18.01 6.11
C LEU A 195 -10.13 19.02 6.04
N TRP A 196 -9.93 20.13 6.74
CA TRP A 196 -10.84 21.27 6.76
C TRP A 196 -10.09 22.57 6.50
N ARG A 197 -10.78 23.53 5.90
CA ARG A 197 -10.26 24.87 5.65
C ARG A 197 -11.19 25.92 6.26
N MET A 198 -10.61 26.99 6.80
CA MET A 198 -11.33 28.15 7.33
C MET A 198 -10.56 29.44 7.06
N ASP A 199 -11.22 30.57 7.22
CA ASP A 199 -10.58 31.88 7.21
C ASP A 199 -9.69 32.08 8.45
N ALA A 200 -8.78 33.05 8.40
CA ALA A 200 -7.88 33.41 9.51
C ALA A 200 -8.57 33.80 10.83
N ASN A 201 -9.90 34.01 10.80
CA ASN A 201 -10.74 34.36 11.94
C ASN A 201 -11.64 33.20 12.43
N GLY A 202 -11.56 32.02 11.80
CA GLY A 202 -12.38 30.84 12.13
C GLY A 202 -13.67 30.70 11.34
N ASN A 203 -14.00 31.66 10.46
CA ASN A 203 -15.22 31.62 9.65
C ASN A 203 -15.06 30.76 8.39
N ASN A 204 -16.18 30.55 7.66
CA ASN A 204 -16.21 29.89 6.36
C ASN A 204 -15.60 28.48 6.35
N LEU A 205 -15.89 27.73 7.41
CA LEU A 205 -15.42 26.36 7.60
C LEU A 205 -15.92 25.43 6.47
N LYS A 206 -15.01 24.74 5.80
CA LYS A 206 -15.26 23.83 4.66
C LYS A 206 -14.48 22.53 4.81
N GLN A 207 -15.15 21.40 4.67
CA GLN A 207 -14.53 20.08 4.57
C GLN A 207 -13.94 19.86 3.17
N LEU A 208 -12.71 19.35 3.07
CA LEU A 208 -11.99 19.13 1.82
C LEU A 208 -11.88 17.65 1.43
N THR A 209 -11.81 16.75 2.41
CA THR A 209 -11.73 15.29 2.21
C THR A 209 -12.92 14.59 2.87
N ASN A 210 -13.29 13.40 2.40
CA ASN A 210 -14.45 12.65 2.92
C ASN A 210 -14.33 11.13 2.72
N GLN A 211 -13.11 10.63 2.54
CA GLN A 211 -12.87 9.22 2.25
C GLN A 211 -12.40 8.54 3.54
N PRO A 212 -12.92 7.33 3.86
CA PRO A 212 -12.54 6.65 5.09
C PRO A 212 -11.02 6.52 5.27
N GLY A 213 -10.53 6.92 6.44
CA GLY A 213 -9.12 6.89 6.78
C GLY A 213 -8.61 8.22 7.31
N TYR A 214 -7.34 8.23 7.70
CA TYR A 214 -6.72 9.38 8.34
C TYR A 214 -6.13 10.31 7.28
N ASP A 215 -6.82 11.39 6.95
CA ASP A 215 -6.26 12.53 6.21
C ASP A 215 -5.75 13.61 7.19
N GLY A 216 -4.46 13.95 7.12
CA GLY A 216 -3.93 15.00 7.99
C GLY A 216 -2.57 15.58 7.61
N GLY A 217 -2.12 16.58 8.38
CA GLY A 217 -0.82 17.22 8.25
C GLY A 217 -0.64 17.92 6.91
N ALA A 218 -1.66 18.66 6.45
CA ALA A 218 -1.67 19.25 5.13
C ALA A 218 -0.85 20.55 5.06
N PHE A 219 -0.17 20.77 3.94
CA PHE A 219 0.57 21.99 3.63
C PHE A 219 0.12 22.58 2.29
N PHE A 220 0.10 23.91 2.19
CA PHE A 220 -0.09 24.62 0.93
C PHE A 220 1.20 24.67 0.11
N SER A 221 1.07 24.68 -1.22
CA SER A 221 2.14 25.15 -2.09
C SER A 221 2.41 26.64 -1.87
N ALA A 222 3.58 27.14 -2.26
CA ALA A 222 3.98 28.53 -2.03
C ALA A 222 2.99 29.57 -2.60
N ASP A 223 2.34 29.24 -3.73
CA ASP A 223 1.30 30.04 -4.37
C ASP A 223 -0.13 29.77 -3.84
N CYS A 224 -0.28 28.84 -2.90
CA CYS A 224 -1.53 28.29 -2.38
C CYS A 224 -2.48 27.71 -3.44
N SER A 225 -1.99 27.32 -4.62
CA SER A 225 -2.84 26.67 -5.63
C SER A 225 -3.09 25.19 -5.33
N LYS A 226 -2.21 24.54 -4.56
CA LYS A 226 -2.26 23.12 -4.23
C LYS A 226 -2.08 22.87 -2.74
N ILE A 227 -2.51 21.69 -2.32
CA ILE A 227 -2.24 21.12 -1.00
C ILE A 227 -1.60 19.75 -1.14
N VAL A 228 -0.76 19.40 -0.18
CA VAL A 228 -0.18 18.06 0.00
C VAL A 228 -0.39 17.61 1.43
N TRP A 229 -0.71 16.33 1.65
CA TRP A 229 -0.97 15.79 2.97
C TRP A 229 -0.64 14.30 3.05
N ARG A 230 -0.60 13.75 4.28
CA ARG A 230 -0.50 12.30 4.52
C ARG A 230 -1.88 11.70 4.67
N SER A 231 -2.06 10.49 4.17
CA SER A 231 -3.35 9.81 4.14
C SER A 231 -3.21 8.32 4.37
N SER A 232 -4.17 7.72 5.09
CA SER A 232 -4.43 6.28 5.01
C SER A 232 -5.73 6.01 4.26
N ARG A 233 -5.79 4.88 3.54
CA ARG A 233 -6.99 4.38 2.85
C ARG A 233 -7.27 2.93 3.24
N PRO A 234 -7.58 2.66 4.51
CA PRO A 234 -7.81 1.29 4.98
C PRO A 234 -9.06 0.69 4.34
N GLN A 235 -9.01 -0.61 4.03
CA GLN A 235 -10.11 -1.37 3.44
C GLN A 235 -10.30 -2.69 4.19
N GLY A 236 -11.45 -3.35 4.02
CA GLY A 236 -11.72 -4.64 4.63
C GLY A 236 -11.48 -4.66 6.15
N LYS A 237 -10.64 -5.60 6.62
CA LYS A 237 -10.32 -5.73 8.06
C LYS A 237 -9.56 -4.53 8.61
N ASP A 238 -8.71 -3.90 7.82
CA ASP A 238 -7.94 -2.72 8.25
C ASP A 238 -8.88 -1.53 8.49
N LEU A 239 -9.96 -1.41 7.71
CA LEU A 239 -10.97 -0.37 7.92
C LEU A 239 -11.75 -0.59 9.22
N GLU A 240 -12.04 -1.85 9.56
CA GLU A 240 -12.71 -2.17 10.82
C GLU A 240 -11.79 -1.96 12.03
N GLU A 241 -10.49 -2.30 11.94
CA GLU A 241 -9.48 -1.95 12.95
C GLU A 241 -9.38 -0.43 13.11
N TYR A 242 -9.31 0.30 11.99
CA TYR A 242 -9.26 1.76 11.98
C TYR A 242 -10.45 2.38 12.70
N LYS A 243 -11.68 2.01 12.35
CA LYS A 243 -12.90 2.50 13.02
C LYS A 243 -12.93 2.14 14.50
N ALA A 244 -12.48 0.94 14.87
CA ALA A 244 -12.43 0.51 16.26
C ALA A 244 -11.43 1.34 17.10
N LEU A 245 -10.28 1.70 16.51
CA LEU A 245 -9.31 2.61 17.12
C LEU A 245 -9.88 4.03 17.20
N LEU A 246 -10.49 4.53 16.13
CA LEU A 246 -11.07 5.86 16.08
C LEU A 246 -12.16 6.06 17.15
N ALA A 247 -13.01 5.05 17.38
CA ALA A 247 -13.99 5.05 18.47
C ALA A 247 -13.37 5.13 19.88
N GLN A 248 -12.10 4.73 20.01
CA GLN A 248 -11.31 4.86 21.24
C GLN A 248 -10.45 6.14 21.26
N LYS A 249 -10.64 7.05 20.30
CA LYS A 249 -9.82 8.26 20.09
C LYS A 249 -8.35 7.92 19.81
N LEU A 250 -8.13 6.89 18.99
CA LEU A 250 -6.81 6.39 18.63
C LEU A 250 -6.69 6.24 17.11
N VAL A 251 -5.47 6.37 16.60
CA VAL A 251 -5.11 5.93 15.24
C VAL A 251 -3.76 5.22 15.24
N LYS A 252 -3.51 4.45 14.18
CA LYS A 252 -2.29 3.67 13.99
C LYS A 252 -1.65 4.06 12.66
N PRO A 253 -0.75 5.07 12.63
CA PRO A 253 -0.23 5.64 11.40
C PRO A 253 0.95 4.83 10.83
N THR A 254 0.79 3.51 10.70
CA THR A 254 1.86 2.61 10.25
C THR A 254 1.88 2.38 8.74
N ARG A 255 0.79 2.72 8.05
CA ARG A 255 0.68 2.72 6.59
C ARG A 255 0.09 4.06 6.16
N MET A 256 0.92 4.91 5.55
CA MET A 256 0.56 6.26 5.14
C MET A 256 1.17 6.57 3.79
N ASP A 257 0.39 7.20 2.94
CA ASP A 257 0.81 7.69 1.64
C ASP A 257 0.55 9.18 1.51
N LEU A 258 1.24 9.83 0.59
CA LEU A 258 1.08 11.24 0.31
C LEU A 258 0.08 11.45 -0.81
N TYR A 259 -0.72 12.49 -0.66
CA TYR A 259 -1.71 12.91 -1.63
C TYR A 259 -1.50 14.37 -1.98
N VAL A 260 -1.82 14.73 -3.22
CA VAL A 260 -1.83 16.11 -3.72
C VAL A 260 -3.21 16.42 -4.31
N ALA A 261 -3.68 17.63 -4.09
CA ALA A 261 -4.93 18.15 -4.66
C ALA A 261 -4.77 19.63 -5.00
N ASN A 262 -5.77 20.19 -5.69
CA ASN A 262 -5.98 21.64 -5.70
C ASN A 262 -6.36 22.12 -4.29
N ALA A 263 -6.05 23.38 -3.97
CA ALA A 263 -6.26 23.94 -2.63
C ALA A 263 -7.73 24.04 -2.18
N ASP A 264 -8.68 23.71 -3.06
CA ASP A 264 -10.11 23.60 -2.74
C ASP A 264 -10.57 22.17 -2.44
N GLY A 265 -9.65 21.20 -2.48
CA GLY A 265 -9.87 19.76 -2.28
C GLY A 265 -10.11 18.96 -3.56
N SER A 266 -10.26 19.61 -4.72
CA SER A 266 -10.50 18.92 -5.99
C SER A 266 -9.24 18.28 -6.58
N ASP A 267 -9.42 17.28 -7.46
CA ASP A 267 -8.32 16.57 -8.15
C ASP A 267 -7.32 15.91 -7.18
N ALA A 268 -7.84 15.37 -6.07
CA ALA A 268 -7.07 14.61 -5.11
C ALA A 268 -6.52 13.32 -5.75
N ARG A 269 -5.20 13.13 -5.64
CA ARG A 269 -4.52 11.92 -6.11
C ARG A 269 -3.34 11.55 -5.24
N GLN A 270 -3.15 10.25 -5.04
CA GLN A 270 -2.00 9.68 -4.36
C GLN A 270 -0.73 9.88 -5.20
N ILE A 271 0.40 10.14 -4.53
CA ILE A 271 1.70 10.40 -5.18
C ILE A 271 2.82 9.49 -4.66
N THR A 272 2.64 8.82 -3.52
CA THR A 272 3.54 7.75 -3.05
C THR A 272 2.80 6.42 -3.05
N TYR A 273 3.52 5.34 -3.33
CA TYR A 273 3.02 3.97 -3.24
C TYR A 273 4.08 3.13 -2.55
N LEU A 274 4.43 3.55 -1.33
CA LEU A 274 5.60 3.05 -0.62
C LEU A 274 5.16 2.16 0.55
N PRO A 275 5.88 1.06 0.84
CA PRO A 275 5.61 0.31 2.06
C PRO A 275 5.92 1.17 3.28
N GLY A 276 5.22 0.94 4.39
CA GLY A 276 5.40 1.73 5.62
C GLY A 276 4.66 3.06 5.60
N ALA A 277 5.22 4.05 6.29
CA ALA A 277 4.60 5.36 6.46
C ALA A 277 5.37 6.44 5.72
N SER A 278 4.65 7.27 4.96
CA SER A 278 5.12 8.54 4.41
C SER A 278 4.39 9.68 5.12
N PHE A 279 5.12 10.62 5.73
CA PHE A 279 4.53 11.69 6.53
C PHE A 279 5.29 13.01 6.44
N ALA A 280 4.71 14.07 7.02
CA ALA A 280 5.22 15.44 7.04
C ALA A 280 5.65 15.97 5.66
N PRO A 281 4.74 15.96 4.67
CA PRO A 281 5.07 16.46 3.34
C PRO A 281 5.20 17.99 3.33
N PHE A 282 6.11 18.51 2.52
CA PHE A 282 6.26 19.93 2.28
C PHE A 282 6.66 20.20 0.83
N PHE A 283 6.06 21.18 0.18
CA PHE A 283 6.39 21.51 -1.20
C PHE A 283 7.80 22.11 -1.32
N PHE A 284 8.48 21.78 -2.41
CA PHE A 284 9.59 22.60 -2.88
C PHE A 284 9.10 24.01 -3.26
N PRO A 285 9.96 25.04 -3.19
CA PRO A 285 9.57 26.43 -3.50
C PRO A 285 8.95 26.62 -4.88
N ASP A 286 9.31 25.77 -5.86
CA ASP A 286 8.76 25.80 -7.21
C ASP A 286 7.43 25.05 -7.40
N GLY A 287 6.95 24.36 -6.35
CA GLY A 287 5.71 23.59 -6.33
C GLY A 287 5.72 22.30 -7.16
N LYS A 288 6.87 21.88 -7.73
CA LYS A 288 6.94 20.70 -8.62
C LYS A 288 7.27 19.40 -7.91
N ARG A 289 7.87 19.50 -6.72
CA ARG A 289 8.27 18.37 -5.89
C ARG A 289 7.79 18.53 -4.45
N VAL A 290 7.81 17.43 -3.72
CA VAL A 290 7.47 17.36 -2.29
C VAL A 290 8.62 16.71 -1.55
N LEU A 291 9.12 17.35 -0.48
CA LEU A 291 9.94 16.72 0.56
C LEU A 291 9.03 16.02 1.56
N PHE A 292 9.45 14.89 2.10
CA PHE A 292 8.70 14.15 3.11
C PHE A 292 9.58 13.17 3.87
N SER A 293 9.09 12.66 4.99
CA SER A 293 9.76 11.63 5.78
C SER A 293 9.14 10.27 5.50
N THR A 294 9.95 9.23 5.30
CA THR A 294 9.45 7.86 5.13
C THR A 294 10.39 6.80 5.68
N ASN A 295 9.82 5.70 6.18
CA ASN A 295 10.55 4.50 6.60
C ASN A 295 10.47 3.37 5.56
N HIS A 296 10.14 3.66 4.30
CA HIS A 296 9.88 2.61 3.30
C HIS A 296 11.07 1.68 3.01
N VAL A 297 12.30 2.15 3.26
CA VAL A 297 13.52 1.33 3.15
C VAL A 297 13.49 0.18 4.18
N ASN A 298 12.95 0.44 5.38
CA ASN A 298 12.71 -0.56 6.41
C ASN A 298 11.37 -0.28 7.13
N PRO A 299 10.22 -0.73 6.56
CA PRO A 299 8.89 -0.34 7.03
C PRO A 299 8.54 -0.72 8.47
N ARG A 300 9.36 -1.59 9.09
CA ARG A 300 9.19 -2.05 10.48
C ARG A 300 10.08 -1.31 11.47
N SER A 301 11.01 -0.48 11.01
CA SER A 301 11.88 0.30 11.88
C SER A 301 11.23 1.64 12.25
N ALA A 302 11.79 2.26 13.29
CA ALA A 302 11.52 3.66 13.63
C ALA A 302 12.48 4.62 12.91
N GLU A 303 13.21 4.13 11.90
CA GLU A 303 14.14 4.96 11.12
C GLU A 303 13.36 5.62 9.99
N PHE A 304 13.50 6.94 9.90
CA PHE A 304 12.86 7.75 8.87
C PHE A 304 13.92 8.65 8.27
N ASP A 305 14.03 8.62 6.96
CA ASP A 305 14.87 9.55 6.22
C ASP A 305 13.98 10.51 5.42
N LEU A 306 14.55 11.65 5.03
CA LEU A 306 13.90 12.58 4.13
C LEU A 306 14.03 12.09 2.69
N PHE A 307 12.94 12.15 1.94
CA PHE A 307 12.88 11.88 0.52
C PHE A 307 12.21 13.03 -0.21
N ALA A 308 12.47 13.13 -1.51
CA ALA A 308 11.81 14.03 -2.43
C ALA A 308 11.12 13.23 -3.55
N VAL A 309 9.92 13.61 -3.94
CA VAL A 309 9.19 13.01 -5.07
C VAL A 309 8.54 14.11 -5.91
N ASN A 310 8.43 13.91 -7.23
CA ASN A 310 7.66 14.82 -8.07
C ASN A 310 6.19 14.77 -7.68
N ILE A 311 5.45 15.87 -7.91
CA ILE A 311 4.01 15.88 -7.63
C ILE A 311 3.24 14.87 -8.48
N ASP A 312 3.78 14.35 -9.59
CA ASP A 312 3.18 13.28 -10.39
C ASP A 312 3.51 11.86 -9.87
N GLY A 313 4.27 11.76 -8.78
CA GLY A 313 4.71 10.53 -8.14
C GLY A 313 6.03 9.98 -8.67
N THR A 314 6.62 10.57 -9.71
CA THR A 314 7.88 10.08 -10.29
C THR A 314 9.11 10.65 -9.59
N ASN A 315 10.30 10.13 -9.92
CA ASN A 315 11.60 10.67 -9.48
C ASN A 315 11.74 10.75 -7.95
N LEU A 316 11.46 9.62 -7.28
CA LEU A 316 11.75 9.45 -5.87
C LEU A 316 13.26 9.54 -5.63
N GLU A 317 13.66 10.32 -4.65
CA GLU A 317 15.05 10.61 -4.33
C GLU A 317 15.24 10.64 -2.81
N GLN A 318 16.26 9.96 -2.30
CA GLN A 318 16.64 10.06 -0.89
C GLN A 318 17.48 11.33 -0.66
N ILE A 319 17.15 12.08 0.39
CA ILE A 319 17.77 13.37 0.73
C ILE A 319 18.69 13.24 1.94
N THR A 320 18.29 12.49 2.97
CA THR A 320 19.12 12.27 4.17
C THR A 320 19.62 10.83 4.30
N PHE A 321 20.79 10.68 4.92
CA PHE A 321 21.50 9.40 5.06
C PHE A 321 22.11 9.22 6.45
N SER A 322 21.78 10.07 7.42
CA SER A 322 22.37 10.04 8.76
C SER A 322 21.93 8.85 9.61
N GLY A 323 20.89 8.12 9.20
CA GLY A 323 20.24 7.09 9.99
C GLY A 323 19.49 7.67 11.20
N GLY A 324 18.63 6.86 11.82
CA GLY A 324 17.75 7.36 12.88
C GLY A 324 16.52 8.05 12.33
N PHE A 325 16.13 9.19 12.91
CA PHE A 325 14.92 9.92 12.54
C PHE A 325 15.29 11.27 11.93
N ASP A 326 14.81 11.51 10.72
CA ASP A 326 14.76 12.80 10.06
C ASP A 326 13.30 13.11 9.65
N GLY A 327 12.79 14.20 10.19
CA GLY A 327 11.37 14.54 10.25
C GLY A 327 11.07 15.99 9.89
N PHE A 328 9.83 16.25 9.49
CA PHE A 328 9.26 17.61 9.43
C PHE A 328 10.10 18.62 8.63
N PRO A 329 10.47 18.30 7.37
CA PRO A 329 11.24 19.22 6.53
C PRO A 329 10.41 20.43 6.11
N VAL A 330 10.97 21.64 6.22
CA VAL A 330 10.37 22.86 5.67
C VAL A 330 11.42 23.82 5.12
N PHE A 331 11.19 24.33 3.91
CA PHE A 331 12.04 25.38 3.34
C PHE A 331 11.75 26.74 3.99
N SER A 332 12.80 27.55 4.12
CA SER A 332 12.68 28.97 4.39
C SER A 332 11.87 29.67 3.30
N PRO A 333 11.25 30.83 3.57
CA PRO A 333 10.45 31.57 2.57
C PRO A 333 11.21 31.91 1.29
N ASP A 334 12.55 32.05 1.36
CA ASP A 334 13.41 32.31 0.21
C ASP A 334 13.92 31.04 -0.49
N GLY A 335 13.57 29.85 0.02
CA GLY A 335 13.93 28.55 -0.53
C GLY A 335 15.37 28.11 -0.30
N LYS A 336 16.19 28.88 0.41
CA LYS A 336 17.65 28.63 0.50
C LYS A 336 18.07 27.81 1.71
N THR A 337 17.22 27.69 2.72
CA THR A 337 17.54 26.99 3.96
C THR A 337 16.46 25.96 4.24
N LEU A 338 16.86 24.73 4.54
CA LEU A 338 15.97 23.68 5.00
C LEU A 338 16.03 23.62 6.53
N ALA A 339 14.88 23.74 7.20
CA ALA A 339 14.72 23.34 8.58
C ALA A 339 14.16 21.92 8.64
N PHE A 340 14.70 21.08 9.52
CA PHE A 340 14.18 19.72 9.74
C PHE A 340 14.52 19.25 11.15
N SER A 341 13.77 18.27 11.63
CA SER A 341 13.91 17.70 12.97
C SER A 341 14.69 16.40 12.89
N SER A 342 15.70 16.21 13.74
CA SER A 342 16.55 15.03 13.65
C SER A 342 17.16 14.62 15.00
N ASN A 343 17.54 13.36 15.12
CA ASN A 343 18.36 12.84 16.22
C ASN A 343 19.82 12.55 15.83
N ARG A 344 20.31 13.15 14.73
CA ARG A 344 21.62 12.90 14.09
C ARG A 344 22.90 13.23 14.88
N ARG A 345 22.88 13.66 16.14
CA ARG A 345 24.11 14.14 16.83
C ARG A 345 24.95 13.07 17.55
N ASP A 346 26.26 13.13 17.28
CA ASP A 346 27.47 12.50 17.86
C ASP A 346 27.71 10.98 17.72
N VAL A 347 28.02 10.58 16.48
CA VAL A 347 29.07 9.62 16.14
C VAL A 347 30.39 10.38 15.89
N VAL A 348 31.11 10.81 16.93
CA VAL A 348 32.54 11.21 16.81
C VAL A 348 33.33 10.86 18.08
N ALA A 349 33.74 9.60 18.19
CA ALA A 349 34.95 9.09 18.88
C ALA A 349 35.06 7.55 18.75
N GLY A 350 34.52 6.96 17.69
CA GLY A 350 34.55 5.49 17.51
C GLY A 350 33.70 4.70 18.51
N LYS A 351 32.69 5.32 19.14
CA LYS A 351 31.67 4.61 19.92
C LYS A 351 30.31 4.84 19.29
N TYR A 352 29.79 3.81 18.63
CA TYR A 352 28.36 3.71 18.30
C TYR A 352 27.54 3.80 19.58
N ARG A 353 26.33 4.38 19.47
CA ARG A 353 25.20 3.88 20.24
C ARG A 353 24.04 3.52 19.34
N VAL A 354 24.11 2.30 18.82
CA VAL A 354 22.94 1.43 18.79
C VAL A 354 22.90 0.73 20.16
N SER A 355 21.89 1.05 20.98
CA SER A 355 21.56 0.53 22.33
C SER A 355 22.48 0.90 23.53
N GLY A 356 21.93 1.57 24.57
CA GLY A 356 22.46 1.46 25.95
C GLY A 356 22.55 2.65 26.96
N THR A 357 22.05 3.88 26.72
CA THR A 357 21.79 5.07 27.63
C THR A 357 22.82 5.54 28.70
N PRO A 358 23.01 6.84 29.13
CA PRO A 358 22.33 8.16 28.91
C PRO A 358 23.31 9.31 28.48
N ALA A 359 23.01 10.62 28.35
CA ALA A 359 21.82 11.48 28.44
C ALA A 359 21.80 12.39 27.18
N GLY A 360 20.64 12.63 26.54
CA GLY A 360 20.60 13.16 25.16
C GLY A 360 20.60 12.07 24.07
N ASP A 361 20.14 10.86 24.43
CA ASP A 361 20.18 9.65 23.60
C ASP A 361 18.91 9.43 22.72
N LYS A 362 17.94 10.35 22.73
CA LYS A 362 16.72 10.33 21.86
C LYS A 362 16.17 11.71 21.48
N ASP A 363 16.81 12.79 21.94
CA ASP A 363 16.32 14.14 21.75
C ASP A 363 16.19 14.45 20.26
N THR A 364 14.96 14.64 19.81
CA THR A 364 14.72 15.21 18.48
C THR A 364 15.04 16.70 18.55
N ASN A 365 15.89 17.19 17.65
CA ASN A 365 16.31 18.59 17.63
C ASN A 365 16.11 19.20 16.25
N VAL A 366 15.97 20.52 16.22
CA VAL A 366 15.84 21.28 14.98
C VAL A 366 17.23 21.55 14.42
N PHE A 367 17.41 21.25 13.14
CA PHE A 367 18.60 21.54 12.36
C PHE A 367 18.25 22.49 11.22
N LEU A 368 19.22 23.32 10.86
CA LEU A 368 19.21 24.09 9.62
C LEU A 368 20.31 23.58 8.69
N ALA A 369 20.01 23.50 7.41
CA ALA A 369 20.97 23.25 6.35
C ALA A 369 20.79 24.27 5.23
N ASP A 370 21.89 24.77 4.68
CA ASP A 370 21.85 25.49 3.42
C ASP A 370 21.51 24.49 2.31
N TRP A 371 20.44 24.77 1.58
CA TRP A 371 20.00 23.94 0.47
C TRP A 371 20.83 24.26 -0.77
N VAL A 372 21.33 23.21 -1.41
CA VAL A 372 22.02 23.30 -2.70
C VAL A 372 21.21 22.54 -3.73
N ASP A 373 20.85 23.23 -4.82
CA ASP A 373 20.37 22.58 -6.03
C ASP A 373 21.54 21.88 -6.72
N ALA A 374 22.00 20.78 -6.12
CA ALA A 374 22.79 19.80 -6.83
C ALA A 374 21.90 19.17 -7.92
N PRO A 375 22.46 18.77 -9.08
CA PRO A 375 21.77 17.77 -9.90
C PRO A 375 21.37 16.64 -8.94
N PRO A 376 20.14 16.09 -9.05
CA PRO A 376 19.77 14.92 -8.27
C PRO A 376 20.93 13.95 -8.31
N ALA A 377 21.30 13.36 -7.15
CA ALA A 377 22.35 12.35 -7.13
C ALA A 377 22.12 11.44 -8.34
N GLN A 378 23.12 11.17 -9.17
CA GLN A 378 22.91 10.34 -10.37
C GLN A 378 22.48 8.96 -9.92
N VAL A 379 21.18 8.79 -9.72
CA VAL A 379 20.52 7.53 -9.50
C VAL A 379 20.84 6.76 -10.75
N SER A 380 21.55 5.64 -10.60
CA SER A 380 21.88 4.82 -11.76
C SER A 380 20.58 4.51 -12.49
N GLU A 381 20.60 4.51 -13.82
CA GLU A 381 19.38 4.23 -14.59
C GLU A 381 18.71 2.93 -14.13
N ALA A 382 19.50 1.94 -13.71
CA ALA A 382 19.03 0.69 -13.14
C ALA A 382 18.26 0.86 -11.82
N THR A 383 18.73 1.73 -10.92
CA THR A 383 18.03 2.04 -9.66
C THR A 383 16.73 2.79 -9.95
N ALA A 384 16.77 3.78 -10.84
CA ALA A 384 15.56 4.52 -11.23
C ALA A 384 14.52 3.63 -11.93
N SER A 385 14.98 2.64 -12.72
CA SER A 385 14.13 1.59 -13.30
C SER A 385 13.48 0.73 -12.22
N ALA A 386 14.25 0.28 -11.24
CA ALA A 386 13.74 -0.54 -10.14
C ALA A 386 12.67 0.21 -9.32
N ASP A 387 12.89 1.50 -9.04
CA ASP A 387 11.93 2.32 -8.29
C ASP A 387 10.62 2.53 -9.06
N ARG A 388 10.69 2.80 -10.37
CA ARG A 388 9.49 2.89 -11.24
C ARG A 388 8.74 1.56 -11.30
N ILE A 389 9.46 0.45 -11.39
CA ILE A 389 8.86 -0.89 -11.37
C ILE A 389 8.14 -1.12 -10.04
N ALA A 390 8.82 -0.87 -8.91
CA ALA A 390 8.27 -1.05 -7.58
C ALA A 390 7.03 -0.17 -7.36
N GLN A 391 7.06 1.08 -7.81
CA GLN A 391 5.92 2.00 -7.74
C GLN A 391 4.72 1.49 -8.53
N LEU A 392 4.93 1.05 -9.77
CA LEU A 392 3.83 0.56 -10.60
C LEU A 392 3.29 -0.77 -10.08
N VAL A 393 4.16 -1.67 -9.59
CA VAL A 393 3.74 -2.89 -8.89
C VAL A 393 2.89 -2.53 -7.67
N GLY A 394 3.32 -1.58 -6.85
CA GLY A 394 2.58 -1.11 -5.68
C GLY A 394 1.21 -0.56 -6.05
N TYR A 395 1.12 0.27 -7.10
CA TYR A 395 -0.16 0.79 -7.61
C TYR A 395 -1.07 -0.33 -8.11
N LEU A 396 -0.56 -1.23 -8.96
CA LEU A 396 -1.37 -2.28 -9.58
C LEU A 396 -1.84 -3.28 -8.54
N ALA A 397 -0.98 -3.64 -7.58
CA ALA A 397 -1.26 -4.60 -6.53
C ALA A 397 -1.97 -4.02 -5.31
N ASP A 398 -2.36 -2.75 -5.33
CA ASP A 398 -3.10 -2.14 -4.23
C ASP A 398 -4.50 -2.78 -4.07
N ASP A 399 -4.99 -2.91 -2.84
CA ASP A 399 -6.30 -3.51 -2.55
C ASP A 399 -7.44 -2.78 -3.28
N SER A 400 -7.30 -1.46 -3.51
CA SER A 400 -8.28 -0.67 -4.27
C SER A 400 -8.41 -1.12 -5.72
N ARG A 401 -7.46 -1.89 -6.25
CA ARG A 401 -7.53 -2.49 -7.59
C ARG A 401 -8.31 -3.79 -7.60
N GLU A 402 -8.93 -4.20 -6.50
CA GLU A 402 -9.88 -5.33 -6.44
C GLU A 402 -9.31 -6.61 -7.10
N GLY A 403 -8.00 -6.80 -6.98
CA GLY A 403 -7.26 -7.90 -7.59
C GLY A 403 -7.33 -7.99 -9.12
N ARG A 404 -7.75 -6.91 -9.79
CA ARG A 404 -7.80 -6.76 -11.25
C ARG A 404 -8.54 -7.89 -11.97
N GLY A 405 -9.54 -8.48 -11.31
CA GLY A 405 -10.42 -9.50 -11.91
C GLY A 405 -11.19 -8.98 -13.11
N VAL A 406 -11.50 -9.85 -14.08
CA VAL A 406 -12.32 -9.46 -15.23
C VAL A 406 -13.70 -8.97 -14.78
N GLY A 407 -14.03 -7.74 -15.14
CA GLY A 407 -15.28 -7.07 -14.77
C GLY A 407 -15.20 -6.20 -13.51
N THR A 408 -14.05 -6.13 -12.84
CA THR A 408 -13.85 -5.21 -11.70
C THR A 408 -13.57 -3.79 -12.17
N LYS A 409 -13.81 -2.81 -11.29
CA LYS A 409 -13.37 -1.41 -11.53
C LYS A 409 -11.85 -1.33 -11.50
N GLY A 410 -11.23 -2.16 -10.66
CA GLY A 410 -9.79 -2.35 -10.58
C GLY A 410 -9.07 -2.58 -11.90
N LEU A 411 -9.58 -3.50 -12.72
CA LEU A 411 -9.04 -3.80 -14.05
C LEU A 411 -9.25 -2.63 -15.03
N GLU A 412 -10.40 -1.96 -15.00
CA GLU A 412 -10.68 -0.79 -15.83
C GLU A 412 -9.74 0.38 -15.50
N ASP A 413 -9.57 0.70 -14.22
CA ASP A 413 -8.63 1.74 -13.78
C ASP A 413 -7.18 1.39 -14.13
N THR A 414 -6.83 0.11 -14.16
CA THR A 414 -5.53 -0.37 -14.65
C THR A 414 -5.36 -0.06 -16.14
N MET A 415 -6.34 -0.40 -16.97
CA MET A 415 -6.30 -0.10 -18.41
C MET A 415 -6.12 1.41 -18.67
N VAL A 416 -6.92 2.25 -18.01
CA VAL A 416 -6.83 3.72 -18.13
C VAL A 416 -5.44 4.24 -17.74
N THR A 417 -4.87 3.73 -16.65
CA THR A 417 -3.53 4.13 -16.20
C THR A 417 -2.45 3.73 -17.20
N LEU A 418 -2.49 2.50 -17.73
CA LEU A 418 -1.51 2.06 -18.73
C LEU A 418 -1.62 2.85 -20.03
N GLU A 419 -2.83 3.14 -20.51
CA GLU A 419 -3.07 4.01 -21.67
C GLU A 419 -2.42 5.39 -21.49
N LYS A 420 -2.64 6.01 -20.32
CA LYS A 420 -2.09 7.33 -19.99
C LYS A 420 -0.55 7.30 -19.92
N GLN A 421 0.02 6.28 -19.28
CA GLN A 421 1.47 6.17 -19.15
C GLN A 421 2.14 5.87 -20.51
N LEU A 422 1.58 4.98 -21.33
CA LEU A 422 2.09 4.70 -22.68
C LEU A 422 2.03 5.97 -23.55
N ALA A 423 0.92 6.70 -23.51
CA ALA A 423 0.77 7.96 -24.24
C ALA A 423 1.82 9.00 -23.81
N ALA A 424 2.10 9.12 -22.50
CA ALA A 424 3.11 10.03 -21.98
C ALA A 424 4.54 9.70 -22.46
N LEU A 425 4.80 8.43 -22.78
CA LEU A 425 6.06 7.96 -23.37
C LEU A 425 6.15 8.20 -24.89
N GLY A 426 5.10 8.74 -25.53
CA GLY A 426 5.04 8.91 -26.97
C GLY A 426 4.76 7.61 -27.75
N VAL A 427 4.32 6.55 -27.06
CA VAL A 427 3.79 5.33 -27.68
C VAL A 427 2.45 5.67 -28.33
N GLN A 428 2.15 5.04 -29.47
CA GLN A 428 0.92 5.27 -30.22
C GLN A 428 -0.09 4.14 -29.94
N PRO A 429 -1.41 4.39 -30.09
CA PRO A 429 -2.41 3.33 -30.02
C PRO A 429 -2.17 2.26 -31.09
N GLY A 430 -2.21 0.98 -30.70
CA GLY A 430 -1.85 -0.14 -31.57
C GLY A 430 -3.00 -0.79 -32.34
N VAL A 431 -4.26 -0.47 -32.04
CA VAL A 431 -5.44 -1.16 -32.60
C VAL A 431 -6.32 -0.17 -33.35
N ALA A 432 -6.10 -0.02 -34.66
CA ALA A 432 -6.92 0.86 -35.52
C ALA A 432 -7.12 2.29 -34.96
N GLY A 433 -6.10 2.85 -34.29
CA GLY A 433 -6.18 4.17 -33.65
C GLY A 433 -6.77 4.19 -32.24
N SER A 434 -7.14 3.02 -31.70
CA SER A 434 -7.55 2.78 -30.31
C SER A 434 -6.45 2.06 -29.52
N TRP A 435 -6.44 2.26 -28.22
CA TRP A 435 -5.60 1.50 -27.29
C TRP A 435 -6.18 0.13 -26.99
N ARG A 436 -7.50 -0.04 -27.11
CA ARG A 436 -8.19 -1.24 -26.65
C ARG A 436 -8.52 -2.19 -27.80
N GLN A 437 -8.17 -3.46 -27.62
CA GLN A 437 -8.66 -4.59 -28.42
C GLN A 437 -9.75 -5.30 -27.61
N PRO A 438 -11.04 -5.02 -27.85
CA PRO A 438 -12.13 -5.54 -27.03
C PRO A 438 -12.52 -6.98 -27.39
N PHE A 439 -12.93 -7.75 -26.39
CA PHE A 439 -13.49 -9.11 -26.53
C PHE A 439 -14.42 -9.47 -25.35
N GLU A 440 -15.08 -10.62 -25.43
CA GLU A 440 -15.99 -11.12 -24.39
C GLU A 440 -15.54 -12.47 -23.86
N VAL A 441 -15.57 -12.62 -22.53
CA VAL A 441 -15.21 -13.86 -21.84
C VAL A 441 -16.35 -14.36 -20.96
N THR A 442 -16.39 -15.66 -20.68
CA THR A 442 -17.37 -16.26 -19.75
C THR A 442 -16.85 -16.16 -18.34
N THR A 443 -17.37 -15.25 -17.51
CA THR A 443 -16.96 -15.12 -16.10
C THR A 443 -17.74 -16.02 -15.16
N GLU A 444 -18.91 -16.50 -15.57
CA GLU A 444 -19.74 -17.39 -14.77
C GLU A 444 -20.53 -18.34 -15.70
N VAL A 445 -20.89 -19.52 -15.19
CA VAL A 445 -21.83 -20.42 -15.86
C VAL A 445 -22.96 -20.77 -14.90
N LYS A 446 -24.20 -20.53 -15.31
CA LYS A 446 -25.40 -20.83 -14.51
C LYS A 446 -26.04 -22.15 -14.95
N ARG A 447 -26.61 -22.86 -13.98
CA ARG A 447 -27.42 -24.06 -14.24
C ARG A 447 -28.79 -23.61 -14.76
N GLY A 448 -29.04 -23.85 -16.04
CA GLY A 448 -30.34 -23.56 -16.66
C GLY A 448 -31.43 -24.50 -16.15
N ALA A 449 -32.67 -24.00 -16.12
CA ALA A 449 -33.84 -24.69 -15.54
C ALA A 449 -34.19 -26.05 -16.18
N LYS A 450 -33.71 -26.30 -17.41
CA LYS A 450 -33.91 -27.57 -18.14
C LYS A 450 -32.91 -28.68 -17.73
N THR A 451 -31.96 -28.37 -16.85
CA THR A 451 -30.96 -29.36 -16.40
C THR A 451 -31.61 -30.43 -15.53
N ALA A 452 -31.69 -31.65 -16.05
CA ALA A 452 -32.41 -32.77 -15.46
C ALA A 452 -31.66 -34.09 -15.64
N LEU A 453 -31.79 -34.99 -14.65
CA LEU A 453 -31.28 -36.36 -14.71
C LEU A 453 -32.39 -37.32 -14.28
N SER A 454 -32.54 -38.42 -15.01
CA SER A 454 -33.37 -39.56 -14.60
C SER A 454 -32.63 -40.87 -14.83
N ILE A 455 -32.79 -41.80 -13.90
CA ILE A 455 -32.20 -43.14 -13.90
C ILE A 455 -33.34 -44.15 -13.80
N ASP A 456 -33.38 -45.12 -14.71
CA ASP A 456 -34.45 -46.12 -14.85
C ASP A 456 -35.87 -45.50 -14.86
N GLY A 457 -35.98 -44.35 -15.52
CA GLY A 457 -37.23 -43.58 -15.63
C GLY A 457 -37.61 -42.76 -14.39
N LYS A 458 -36.84 -42.83 -13.30
CA LYS A 458 -37.07 -42.05 -12.08
C LYS A 458 -36.21 -40.78 -12.07
N PRO A 459 -36.77 -39.60 -11.76
CA PRO A 459 -35.99 -38.38 -11.65
C PRO A 459 -35.02 -38.45 -10.47
N VAL A 460 -33.81 -37.93 -10.65
CA VAL A 460 -32.82 -37.73 -9.59
C VAL A 460 -33.02 -36.35 -8.99
N ALA A 461 -32.94 -36.23 -7.66
CA ALA A 461 -33.13 -34.97 -6.94
C ALA A 461 -32.05 -33.95 -7.30
N ALA A 462 -32.37 -32.65 -7.30
CA ALA A 462 -31.47 -31.62 -7.82
C ALA A 462 -30.18 -31.47 -6.98
N GLU A 463 -30.25 -31.80 -5.70
CA GLU A 463 -29.14 -31.86 -4.74
C GLU A 463 -28.24 -33.10 -4.90
N ASP A 464 -28.70 -34.10 -5.66
CA ASP A 464 -28.01 -35.38 -5.86
C ASP A 464 -27.24 -35.42 -7.20
N PHE A 465 -27.25 -34.33 -7.98
CA PHE A 465 -26.42 -34.20 -9.18
C PHE A 465 -26.08 -32.75 -9.57
N ALA A 466 -24.92 -32.58 -10.19
CA ALA A 466 -24.49 -31.31 -10.76
C ALA A 466 -23.79 -31.51 -12.12
N PRO A 467 -24.08 -30.67 -13.14
CA PRO A 467 -23.27 -30.62 -14.35
C PRO A 467 -21.89 -29.99 -14.06
N MET A 468 -20.90 -30.32 -14.88
CA MET A 468 -19.63 -29.59 -14.90
C MET A 468 -19.75 -28.30 -15.71
N ALA A 469 -19.01 -27.25 -15.35
CA ALA A 469 -18.99 -26.02 -16.15
C ALA A 469 -18.44 -26.22 -17.57
N ALA A 470 -17.47 -27.13 -17.72
CA ALA A 470 -16.94 -27.57 -19.00
C ALA A 470 -17.86 -28.52 -19.77
N SER A 471 -19.05 -28.85 -19.27
CA SER A 471 -19.97 -29.82 -19.89
C SER A 471 -20.58 -29.30 -21.19
N ALA A 472 -20.81 -30.19 -22.16
CA ALA A 472 -21.64 -29.87 -23.31
C ALA A 472 -23.10 -29.63 -22.89
N SER A 473 -23.71 -28.54 -23.35
CA SER A 473 -25.16 -28.38 -23.26
C SER A 473 -25.83 -29.32 -24.27
N GLY A 474 -26.84 -30.08 -23.83
CA GLY A 474 -27.53 -31.06 -24.66
C GLY A 474 -28.19 -32.17 -23.86
N ALA A 475 -28.81 -33.11 -24.57
CA ALA A 475 -29.45 -34.27 -23.97
C ALA A 475 -28.83 -35.57 -24.47
N ALA A 476 -28.68 -36.54 -23.56
CA ALA A 476 -28.23 -37.89 -23.87
C ALA A 476 -29.14 -38.92 -23.19
N THR A 477 -29.38 -40.03 -23.88
CA THR A 477 -30.15 -41.16 -23.35
C THR A 477 -29.48 -42.45 -23.81
N GLY A 478 -29.34 -43.41 -22.91
CA GLY A 478 -28.77 -44.71 -23.21
C GLY A 478 -28.51 -45.55 -21.97
N ASP A 479 -28.05 -46.78 -22.21
CA ASP A 479 -27.61 -47.69 -21.16
C ASP A 479 -26.42 -47.10 -20.40
N ILE A 480 -26.39 -47.31 -19.08
CA ILE A 480 -25.25 -46.97 -18.23
C ILE A 480 -24.26 -48.13 -18.27
N VAL A 481 -22.97 -47.82 -18.50
CA VAL A 481 -21.89 -48.80 -18.52
C VAL A 481 -20.79 -48.36 -17.55
N PRO A 482 -20.55 -49.10 -16.45
CA PRO A 482 -19.43 -48.85 -15.55
C PRO A 482 -18.08 -49.05 -16.26
N VAL A 483 -17.16 -48.09 -16.08
CA VAL A 483 -15.82 -48.09 -16.70
C VAL A 483 -14.72 -47.78 -15.67
N GLY A 484 -14.92 -48.15 -14.40
CA GLY A 484 -13.91 -47.88 -13.36
C GLY A 484 -13.60 -46.39 -13.25
N TYR A 485 -12.32 -46.01 -13.28
CA TYR A 485 -11.92 -44.60 -13.24
C TYR A 485 -11.92 -43.93 -14.62
N GLY A 486 -12.21 -44.66 -15.71
CA GLY A 486 -12.23 -44.13 -17.06
C GLY A 486 -10.86 -43.69 -17.57
N LEU A 487 -9.78 -44.32 -17.10
CA LEU A 487 -8.40 -43.94 -17.43
C LEU A 487 -7.91 -44.68 -18.69
N VAL A 488 -7.14 -43.96 -19.52
CA VAL A 488 -6.37 -44.53 -20.63
C VAL A 488 -4.99 -43.88 -20.63
N ASP A 489 -3.94 -44.68 -20.44
CA ASP A 489 -2.55 -44.26 -20.51
C ASP A 489 -1.68 -45.43 -20.99
N GLU A 490 -1.18 -45.33 -22.22
CA GLU A 490 -0.39 -46.41 -22.84
C GLU A 490 0.96 -46.61 -22.14
N ALA A 491 1.60 -45.53 -21.69
CA ALA A 491 2.91 -45.59 -21.04
C ALA A 491 2.83 -46.32 -19.68
N LYS A 492 1.74 -46.11 -18.95
CA LYS A 492 1.48 -46.77 -17.66
C LYS A 492 0.69 -48.08 -17.81
N LYS A 493 0.36 -48.48 -19.04
CA LYS A 493 -0.45 -49.68 -19.37
C LYS A 493 -1.83 -49.69 -18.68
N LEU A 494 -2.45 -48.52 -18.54
CA LEU A 494 -3.79 -48.35 -17.99
C LEU A 494 -4.80 -48.21 -19.13
N ASP A 495 -5.84 -49.03 -19.13
CA ASP A 495 -6.97 -48.88 -20.07
C ASP A 495 -8.23 -49.46 -19.42
N ASP A 496 -8.98 -48.63 -18.71
CA ASP A 496 -10.24 -49.01 -18.07
C ASP A 496 -11.33 -49.34 -19.11
N TYR A 497 -11.18 -48.91 -20.35
CA TYR A 497 -12.12 -49.23 -21.44
C TYR A 497 -11.83 -50.57 -22.11
N LYS A 498 -10.74 -51.26 -21.73
CA LYS A 498 -10.33 -52.51 -22.36
C LYS A 498 -11.42 -53.58 -22.19
N GLY A 499 -11.99 -54.01 -23.31
CA GLY A 499 -13.08 -55.01 -23.33
C GLY A 499 -14.47 -54.46 -22.99
N ILE A 500 -14.61 -53.14 -22.80
CA ILE A 500 -15.89 -52.49 -22.45
C ILE A 500 -16.42 -51.71 -23.66
N ASN A 501 -17.65 -52.01 -24.08
CA ASN A 501 -18.31 -51.31 -25.19
C ASN A 501 -19.25 -50.20 -24.69
N VAL A 502 -18.78 -48.95 -24.83
CA VAL A 502 -19.52 -47.72 -24.50
C VAL A 502 -20.13 -47.02 -25.72
N LYS A 503 -20.00 -47.58 -26.93
CA LYS A 503 -20.48 -46.94 -28.16
C LYS A 503 -21.98 -46.71 -28.11
N GLY A 504 -22.40 -45.45 -28.19
CA GLY A 504 -23.79 -45.02 -28.13
C GLY A 504 -24.42 -45.01 -26.73
N LYS A 505 -23.63 -45.28 -25.69
CA LYS A 505 -24.07 -45.45 -24.29
C LYS A 505 -23.58 -44.32 -23.39
N ILE A 506 -23.92 -44.38 -22.10
CA ILE A 506 -23.47 -43.45 -21.07
C ILE A 506 -22.39 -44.15 -20.24
N ALA A 507 -21.18 -43.59 -20.20
CA ALA A 507 -20.09 -44.15 -19.40
C ALA A 507 -20.24 -43.68 -17.94
N LEU A 508 -20.27 -44.62 -16.99
CA LEU A 508 -20.21 -44.35 -15.55
C LEU A 508 -18.77 -44.52 -15.07
N VAL A 509 -18.17 -43.44 -14.57
CA VAL A 509 -16.78 -43.42 -14.11
C VAL A 509 -16.65 -42.90 -12.69
N TYR A 510 -15.57 -43.29 -12.02
CA TYR A 510 -15.18 -42.74 -10.75
C TYR A 510 -14.49 -41.36 -10.91
N ARG A 511 -14.78 -40.43 -10.00
CA ARG A 511 -14.05 -39.18 -9.85
C ARG A 511 -12.62 -39.46 -9.36
N PHE A 512 -11.68 -38.56 -9.66
CA PHE A 512 -10.26 -38.66 -9.29
C PHE A 512 -9.52 -39.84 -9.96
N THR A 513 -8.41 -40.28 -9.37
CA THR A 513 -7.60 -41.44 -9.81
C THR A 513 -7.56 -42.51 -8.72
N PRO A 514 -7.32 -43.79 -9.04
CA PRO A 514 -7.20 -44.83 -8.03
C PRO A 514 -5.99 -44.59 -7.12
N ALA A 515 -6.06 -45.08 -5.88
CA ALA A 515 -4.96 -45.02 -4.93
C ALA A 515 -3.75 -45.86 -5.37
N GLU A 516 -4.00 -46.96 -6.10
CA GLU A 516 -2.96 -47.81 -6.67
C GLU A 516 -3.30 -48.17 -8.13
N PRO A 517 -2.33 -48.17 -9.06
CA PRO A 517 -0.92 -47.82 -8.84
C PRO A 517 -0.74 -46.33 -8.56
N LYS A 518 0.21 -45.98 -7.68
CA LYS A 518 0.57 -44.56 -7.47
C LYS A 518 1.04 -43.90 -8.76
N LEU A 519 0.32 -42.86 -9.16
CA LEU A 519 0.67 -41.99 -10.28
C LEU A 519 1.49 -40.81 -9.78
N ASP A 520 2.40 -40.31 -10.60
CA ASP A 520 3.07 -39.04 -10.33
C ASP A 520 2.04 -37.90 -10.36
N PRO A 521 2.25 -36.80 -9.60
CA PRO A 521 1.25 -35.75 -9.43
C PRO A 521 0.77 -35.15 -10.75
N SER A 522 1.67 -34.95 -11.72
CA SER A 522 1.32 -34.37 -13.03
C SER A 522 0.40 -35.29 -13.84
N THR A 523 0.70 -36.58 -13.88
CA THR A 523 -0.10 -37.58 -14.55
C THR A 523 -1.43 -37.79 -13.84
N ALA A 524 -1.42 -37.82 -12.50
CA ALA A 524 -2.62 -37.94 -11.69
C ALA A 524 -3.59 -36.77 -11.94
N ALA A 525 -3.09 -35.53 -11.93
CA ALA A 525 -3.88 -34.33 -12.19
C ALA A 525 -4.51 -34.37 -13.60
N ARG A 526 -3.71 -34.68 -14.63
CA ARG A 526 -4.20 -34.80 -16.01
C ARG A 526 -5.27 -35.88 -16.16
N LEU A 527 -5.07 -37.05 -15.56
CA LEU A 527 -5.97 -38.19 -15.67
C LEU A 527 -7.22 -38.06 -14.78
N ALA A 528 -7.14 -37.30 -13.68
CA ALA A 528 -8.27 -36.99 -12.81
C ALA A 528 -9.24 -35.97 -13.44
N ASP A 529 -8.75 -35.12 -14.35
CA ASP A 529 -9.55 -34.09 -15.01
C ASP A 529 -10.77 -34.66 -15.73
N LEU A 530 -11.96 -34.18 -15.38
CA LEU A 530 -13.22 -34.72 -15.88
C LEU A 530 -13.45 -34.39 -17.35
N ARG A 531 -12.88 -33.29 -17.85
CA ARG A 531 -12.92 -32.94 -19.27
C ARG A 531 -12.05 -33.92 -20.07
N HIS A 532 -10.86 -34.25 -19.59
CA HIS A 532 -10.01 -35.29 -20.18
C HIS A 532 -10.72 -36.65 -20.22
N LYS A 533 -11.36 -37.08 -19.12
CA LYS A 533 -12.15 -38.32 -19.09
C LYS A 533 -13.31 -38.31 -20.08
N ALA A 534 -14.02 -37.19 -20.20
CA ALA A 534 -15.11 -37.03 -21.15
C ALA A 534 -14.63 -37.12 -22.60
N PHE A 535 -13.48 -36.52 -22.91
CA PHE A 535 -12.86 -36.62 -24.23
C PHE A 535 -12.50 -38.07 -24.57
N THR A 536 -11.88 -38.80 -23.64
CA THR A 536 -11.57 -40.22 -23.78
C THR A 536 -12.84 -41.06 -23.98
N ALA A 537 -13.86 -40.86 -23.15
CA ALA A 537 -15.15 -41.54 -23.27
C ALA A 537 -15.80 -41.30 -24.65
N LYS A 538 -15.76 -40.06 -25.13
CA LYS A 538 -16.26 -39.67 -26.45
C LYS A 538 -15.51 -40.39 -27.56
N GLN A 539 -14.17 -40.44 -27.50
CA GLN A 539 -13.36 -41.17 -28.48
C GLN A 539 -13.70 -42.66 -28.54
N LYS A 540 -14.06 -43.27 -27.41
CA LYS A 540 -14.54 -44.65 -27.31
C LYS A 540 -16.02 -44.80 -27.72
N GLY A 541 -16.71 -43.70 -28.02
CA GLY A 541 -18.05 -43.66 -28.60
C GLY A 541 -19.18 -43.40 -27.59
N ALA A 542 -18.88 -43.05 -26.34
CA ALA A 542 -19.90 -42.67 -25.36
C ALA A 542 -20.61 -41.37 -25.77
N LYS A 543 -21.90 -41.25 -25.44
CA LYS A 543 -22.71 -40.05 -25.70
C LYS A 543 -22.75 -39.07 -24.53
N ALA A 544 -22.41 -39.54 -23.32
CA ALA A 544 -22.33 -38.74 -22.11
C ALA A 544 -21.46 -39.44 -21.05
N LEU A 545 -21.02 -38.66 -20.07
CA LEU A 545 -20.26 -39.11 -18.91
C LEU A 545 -21.08 -38.88 -17.64
N LEU A 546 -21.30 -39.95 -16.88
CA LEU A 546 -21.87 -39.92 -15.54
C LEU A 546 -20.72 -40.21 -14.55
N VAL A 547 -20.54 -39.35 -13.55
CA VAL A 547 -19.38 -39.39 -12.66
C VAL A 547 -19.85 -39.56 -11.22
N VAL A 548 -19.19 -40.42 -10.45
CA VAL A 548 -19.46 -40.63 -9.02
C VAL A 548 -18.15 -40.80 -8.25
N ASP A 549 -18.09 -40.42 -6.98
CA ASP A 549 -16.93 -40.74 -6.14
C ASP A 549 -16.85 -42.25 -5.86
N ALA A 550 -15.65 -42.84 -5.97
CA ALA A 550 -15.43 -44.21 -5.52
C ALA A 550 -15.66 -44.34 -4.00
N GLY A 551 -16.13 -45.50 -3.53
CA GLY A 551 -16.35 -45.78 -2.11
C GLY A 551 -17.76 -46.28 -1.80
N ASP A 552 -18.08 -46.36 -0.50
CA ASP A 552 -19.40 -46.75 0.00
C ASP A 552 -20.19 -45.56 0.56
N LEU A 553 -21.48 -45.77 0.84
CA LEU A 553 -22.40 -44.73 1.33
C LEU A 553 -22.10 -44.24 2.76
N LYS A 554 -21.21 -44.90 3.51
CA LYS A 554 -20.85 -44.53 4.88
C LYS A 554 -19.59 -43.67 4.95
N GLN A 555 -18.84 -43.60 3.86
CA GLN A 555 -17.65 -42.78 3.74
C GLN A 555 -18.02 -41.34 3.37
N ASP A 556 -17.17 -40.39 3.77
CA ASP A 556 -17.29 -39.01 3.32
C ASP A 556 -17.20 -38.94 1.79
N GLU A 557 -17.97 -38.02 1.21
CA GLU A 557 -18.08 -37.81 -0.24
C GLU A 557 -17.70 -36.36 -0.56
N ALA A 558 -16.97 -36.14 -1.66
CA ALA A 558 -16.63 -34.79 -2.07
C ALA A 558 -17.91 -34.02 -2.45
N PRO A 559 -18.00 -32.71 -2.16
CA PRO A 559 -19.13 -31.92 -2.59
C PRO A 559 -19.26 -31.95 -4.13
N LEU A 560 -20.51 -31.90 -4.59
CA LEU A 560 -20.81 -31.74 -6.01
C LEU A 560 -20.08 -30.50 -6.56
N PRO A 561 -19.58 -30.56 -7.81
CA PRO A 561 -18.88 -29.45 -8.41
C PRO A 561 -19.77 -28.21 -8.46
N LYS A 562 -19.20 -27.06 -8.09
CA LYS A 562 -19.81 -25.76 -8.35
C LYS A 562 -19.53 -25.38 -9.81
N LEU A 563 -20.48 -24.70 -10.44
CA LEU A 563 -20.26 -24.13 -11.76
C LEU A 563 -19.39 -22.87 -11.62
N SER A 564 -18.28 -22.83 -12.35
CA SER A 564 -17.37 -21.70 -12.47
C SER A 564 -17.29 -21.26 -13.94
N ALA A 565 -16.53 -20.21 -14.23
CA ALA A 565 -16.05 -19.99 -15.60
C ALA A 565 -15.41 -21.29 -16.14
N ALA A 566 -15.63 -21.59 -17.41
CA ALA A 566 -15.05 -22.75 -18.08
C ALA A 566 -14.32 -22.32 -19.34
N GLU A 567 -13.07 -22.74 -19.44
CA GLU A 567 -12.15 -22.41 -20.54
C GLU A 567 -12.55 -23.07 -21.86
N SER A 568 -13.28 -24.19 -21.80
CA SER A 568 -13.63 -24.98 -22.98
C SER A 568 -14.68 -26.07 -22.72
N GLU A 569 -15.53 -26.34 -23.71
CA GLU A 569 -16.57 -27.38 -23.67
C GLU A 569 -16.06 -28.81 -23.95
N SER A 570 -16.62 -29.84 -23.30
CA SER A 570 -16.21 -31.25 -23.35
C SER A 570 -16.78 -32.07 -24.51
N GLN A 571 -17.62 -31.45 -25.36
CA GLN A 571 -18.27 -32.04 -26.53
C GLN A 571 -19.25 -33.19 -26.29
N ILE A 572 -19.37 -33.68 -25.04
CA ILE A 572 -20.43 -34.54 -24.54
C ILE A 572 -20.88 -34.06 -23.16
N PRO A 573 -22.16 -34.27 -22.77
CA PRO A 573 -22.63 -33.89 -21.44
C PRO A 573 -21.92 -34.67 -20.33
N ILE A 574 -21.47 -33.96 -19.30
CA ILE A 574 -20.88 -34.48 -18.05
C ILE A 574 -21.81 -34.12 -16.88
N VAL A 575 -22.19 -35.12 -16.09
CA VAL A 575 -22.94 -34.94 -14.84
C VAL A 575 -22.26 -35.72 -13.72
N VAL A 576 -21.94 -35.04 -12.62
CA VAL A 576 -21.50 -35.66 -11.38
C VAL A 576 -22.71 -35.94 -10.51
N ILE A 577 -22.80 -37.14 -9.95
CA ILE A 577 -23.89 -37.59 -9.08
C ILE A 577 -23.32 -38.03 -7.73
N THR A 578 -24.15 -37.94 -6.69
CA THR A 578 -23.79 -38.46 -5.36
C THR A 578 -23.74 -39.99 -5.36
N ARG A 579 -22.98 -40.59 -4.44
CA ARG A 579 -22.97 -42.06 -4.23
C ARG A 579 -24.38 -42.58 -3.94
N LYS A 580 -25.21 -41.77 -3.27
CA LYS A 580 -26.64 -42.05 -3.03
C LYS A 580 -27.41 -42.25 -4.34
N ALA A 581 -27.23 -41.36 -5.32
CA ALA A 581 -27.87 -41.49 -6.63
C ALA A 581 -27.28 -42.60 -7.49
N ALA A 582 -26.01 -42.94 -7.28
CA ALA A 582 -25.31 -44.00 -8.01
C ALA A 582 -25.51 -45.40 -7.42
N ALA A 583 -26.19 -45.53 -6.28
CA ALA A 583 -26.27 -46.78 -5.54
C ALA A 583 -26.85 -47.92 -6.39
N GLY A 584 -26.02 -48.95 -6.63
CA GLY A 584 -26.38 -50.14 -7.39
C GLY A 584 -26.16 -50.05 -8.90
N LEU A 585 -25.77 -48.89 -9.45
CA LEU A 585 -25.51 -48.75 -10.90
C LEU A 585 -24.31 -49.55 -11.40
N ASP A 586 -23.45 -50.01 -10.49
CA ASP A 586 -22.34 -50.92 -10.76
C ASP A 586 -22.80 -52.36 -11.08
N LYS A 587 -24.07 -52.69 -10.80
CA LYS A 587 -24.62 -54.05 -10.92
C LYS A 587 -25.90 -54.04 -11.74
N GLY A 588 -26.02 -54.95 -12.70
CA GLY A 588 -27.25 -55.10 -13.49
C GLY A 588 -27.32 -54.15 -14.68
N LYS A 589 -28.52 -54.01 -15.27
CA LYS A 589 -28.76 -53.19 -16.47
C LYS A 589 -29.56 -51.96 -16.08
N HIS A 590 -28.97 -50.79 -16.25
CA HIS A 590 -29.56 -49.50 -15.96
C HIS A 590 -29.52 -48.60 -17.18
N ALA A 591 -30.44 -47.65 -17.26
CA ALA A 591 -30.46 -46.63 -18.30
C ALA A 591 -30.65 -45.25 -17.69
N ALA A 592 -30.01 -44.25 -18.29
CA ALA A 592 -30.17 -42.86 -17.87
C ALA A 592 -30.60 -41.97 -19.03
N LYS A 593 -31.30 -40.90 -18.67
CA LYS A 593 -31.55 -39.74 -19.52
C LYS A 593 -31.07 -38.51 -18.75
N LEU A 594 -30.13 -37.79 -19.34
CA LEU A 594 -29.64 -36.52 -18.81
C LEU A 594 -29.86 -35.41 -19.82
N THR A 595 -30.18 -34.23 -19.31
CA THR A 595 -30.21 -32.96 -20.05
C THR A 595 -29.35 -31.98 -19.27
N VAL A 596 -28.34 -31.42 -19.92
CA VAL A 596 -27.49 -30.36 -19.37
C VAL A 596 -27.85 -29.08 -20.11
N ALA A 597 -28.25 -28.06 -19.37
CA ALA A 597 -28.48 -26.71 -19.88
C ALA A 597 -27.61 -25.75 -19.08
N LEU A 598 -26.58 -25.20 -19.73
CA LEU A 598 -25.67 -24.22 -19.13
C LEU A 598 -25.91 -22.84 -19.76
N GLU A 599 -25.97 -21.82 -18.91
CA GLU A 599 -26.22 -20.43 -19.29
C GLU A 599 -24.96 -19.61 -18.96
N PRO A 600 -24.06 -19.36 -19.93
CA PRO A 600 -22.84 -18.59 -19.69
C PRO A 600 -23.17 -17.11 -19.48
N VAL A 601 -22.56 -16.51 -18.46
CA VAL A 601 -22.56 -15.06 -18.24
C VAL A 601 -21.31 -14.50 -18.92
N ARG A 602 -21.54 -13.62 -19.89
CA ARG A 602 -20.46 -12.99 -20.68
C ARG A 602 -20.15 -11.60 -20.15
N THR A 603 -18.87 -11.32 -19.97
CA THR A 603 -18.35 -10.02 -19.53
C THR A 603 -17.40 -9.49 -20.59
N LYS A 604 -17.53 -8.19 -20.90
CA LYS A 604 -16.63 -7.50 -21.82
C LYS A 604 -15.33 -7.15 -21.12
N THR A 605 -14.22 -7.33 -21.82
CA THR A 605 -12.90 -6.85 -21.42
C THR A 605 -12.11 -6.43 -22.67
N ALA A 606 -10.86 -6.00 -22.49
CA ALA A 606 -9.98 -5.66 -23.61
C ALA A 606 -8.51 -5.88 -23.25
N ASN A 607 -7.69 -6.13 -24.27
CA ASN A 607 -6.25 -5.91 -24.16
C ASN A 607 -5.95 -4.43 -24.33
N VAL A 608 -4.87 -3.94 -23.71
CA VAL A 608 -4.29 -2.63 -23.98
C VAL A 608 -3.08 -2.81 -24.88
N VAL A 609 -3.11 -2.17 -26.04
CA VAL A 609 -2.14 -2.35 -27.12
C VAL A 609 -1.54 -1.00 -27.51
N GLY A 610 -0.25 -0.84 -27.26
CA GLY A 610 0.56 0.27 -27.74
C GLY A 610 1.51 -0.16 -28.86
N VAL A 611 1.96 0.79 -29.69
CA VAL A 611 2.98 0.55 -30.72
C VAL A 611 4.00 1.69 -30.77
N ILE A 612 5.28 1.32 -30.82
CA ILE A 612 6.35 2.20 -31.26
C ILE A 612 6.71 1.81 -32.68
N ARG A 613 6.48 2.73 -33.62
CA ARG A 613 6.85 2.54 -35.02
C ARG A 613 8.36 2.66 -35.20
N ALA A 614 8.94 1.77 -36.00
CA ALA A 614 10.34 1.73 -36.36
C ALA A 614 10.81 3.10 -36.87
N GLY A 615 11.82 3.67 -36.19
CA GLY A 615 12.44 4.94 -36.55
C GLY A 615 13.74 4.79 -37.36
N ALA A 616 14.29 3.58 -37.49
CA ALA A 616 15.52 3.37 -38.24
C ALA A 616 15.34 3.66 -39.74
N PRO A 617 16.37 4.18 -40.44
CA PRO A 617 16.31 4.44 -41.88
C PRO A 617 16.03 3.19 -42.72
N ILE A 618 16.55 2.04 -42.28
CA ILE A 618 16.33 0.74 -42.91
C ILE A 618 15.42 -0.09 -42.01
N LYS A 619 14.20 -0.35 -42.47
CA LYS A 619 13.21 -1.16 -41.76
C LYS A 619 13.32 -2.64 -42.15
N GLN A 620 13.16 -3.51 -41.17
CA GLN A 620 13.08 -4.95 -41.36
C GLN A 620 11.62 -5.40 -41.38
N PRO A 621 11.28 -6.46 -42.16
CA PRO A 621 9.93 -7.01 -42.15
C PRO A 621 9.58 -7.63 -40.79
N GLY A 622 8.28 -7.68 -40.51
CA GLY A 622 7.72 -8.21 -39.27
C GLY A 622 7.66 -7.19 -38.14
N VAL A 623 7.17 -7.66 -36.99
CA VAL A 623 6.99 -6.87 -35.77
C VAL A 623 7.56 -7.65 -34.58
N VAL A 624 7.87 -6.95 -33.50
CA VAL A 624 8.15 -7.57 -32.20
C VAL A 624 6.96 -7.30 -31.29
N VAL A 625 6.48 -8.31 -30.59
CA VAL A 625 5.44 -8.16 -29.55
C VAL A 625 6.10 -8.43 -28.20
N VAL A 626 5.96 -7.48 -27.29
CA VAL A 626 6.33 -7.62 -25.87
C VAL A 626 5.04 -7.55 -25.08
N GLY A 627 4.80 -8.48 -24.17
CA GLY A 627 3.56 -8.50 -23.43
C GLY A 627 3.66 -9.09 -22.04
N ALA A 628 2.65 -8.77 -21.24
CA ALA A 628 2.36 -9.27 -19.90
C ALA A 628 0.83 -9.25 -19.72
N HIS A 629 0.25 -10.04 -18.84
CA HIS A 629 -1.18 -9.91 -18.52
C HIS A 629 -1.38 -8.95 -17.36
N MET A 630 -2.47 -8.19 -17.40
CA MET A 630 -2.77 -7.17 -16.40
C MET A 630 -3.90 -7.56 -15.46
N ASP A 631 -4.72 -8.54 -15.84
CA ASP A 631 -5.69 -9.12 -14.93
C ASP A 631 -5.00 -10.00 -13.89
N HIS A 632 -5.71 -10.21 -12.79
CA HIS A 632 -5.41 -11.25 -11.81
C HIS A 632 -6.73 -11.80 -11.26
N LEU A 633 -6.69 -12.65 -10.24
CA LEU A 633 -7.83 -13.43 -9.73
C LEU A 633 -8.98 -12.62 -9.11
N GLY A 634 -8.88 -11.30 -8.98
CA GLY A 634 -9.92 -10.47 -8.38
C GLY A 634 -10.12 -10.77 -6.89
N MET A 635 -11.33 -11.22 -6.54
CA MET A 635 -11.68 -11.64 -5.16
C MET A 635 -11.41 -13.13 -4.89
N GLY A 636 -10.71 -13.83 -5.80
CA GLY A 636 -10.38 -15.25 -5.70
C GLY A 636 -11.34 -16.16 -6.46
N GLY A 637 -11.39 -17.44 -6.06
CA GLY A 637 -12.25 -18.45 -6.68
C GLY A 637 -11.49 -19.73 -7.08
N PRO A 638 -12.09 -20.58 -7.94
CA PRO A 638 -11.46 -21.81 -8.43
C PRO A 638 -10.22 -21.50 -9.28
N GLY A 639 -9.05 -21.49 -8.65
CA GLY A 639 -7.78 -21.03 -9.24
C GLY A 639 -6.88 -20.35 -8.22
N ALA A 640 -7.47 -19.76 -7.18
CA ALA A 640 -6.75 -19.20 -6.04
C ALA A 640 -6.04 -20.28 -5.19
N LEU A 641 -4.92 -19.91 -4.55
CA LEU A 641 -4.25 -20.76 -3.56
C LEU A 641 -5.17 -21.15 -2.40
N ASP A 642 -6.08 -20.25 -2.00
CA ASP A 642 -7.18 -20.54 -1.10
C ASP A 642 -8.53 -20.21 -1.79
N PRO A 643 -9.16 -21.21 -2.44
CA PRO A 643 -10.43 -21.02 -3.14
C PRO A 643 -11.63 -20.72 -2.23
N GLN A 644 -11.46 -20.81 -0.90
CA GLN A 644 -12.54 -20.61 0.06
C GLN A 644 -12.57 -19.18 0.62
N VAL A 645 -11.49 -18.44 0.46
CA VAL A 645 -11.37 -17.05 0.88
C VAL A 645 -11.87 -16.15 -0.24
N ASN A 646 -12.78 -15.23 0.11
CA ASN A 646 -13.26 -14.18 -0.78
C ASN A 646 -12.65 -12.85 -0.32
N ASP A 647 -11.40 -12.63 -0.71
CA ASP A 647 -10.58 -11.47 -0.34
C ASP A 647 -9.77 -11.02 -1.56
N VAL A 648 -9.16 -9.83 -1.52
CA VAL A 648 -8.41 -9.31 -2.66
C VAL A 648 -7.17 -10.15 -2.93
N HIS A 649 -7.05 -10.67 -4.15
CA HIS A 649 -5.82 -11.27 -4.65
C HIS A 649 -5.01 -10.19 -5.34
N ASN A 650 -3.94 -9.69 -4.70
CA ASN A 650 -3.23 -8.50 -5.18
C ASN A 650 -2.42 -8.71 -6.46
N GLY A 651 -1.93 -9.93 -6.73
CA GLY A 651 -1.19 -10.22 -7.96
C GLY A 651 0.04 -9.36 -8.20
N ALA A 652 0.85 -9.14 -7.16
CA ALA A 652 2.04 -8.27 -7.25
C ALA A 652 3.11 -8.85 -8.18
N ASP A 653 3.39 -10.15 -8.04
CA ASP A 653 4.30 -10.87 -8.93
C ASP A 653 3.55 -11.51 -10.12
N ASP A 654 2.26 -11.79 -9.93
CA ASP A 654 1.39 -12.42 -10.93
C ASP A 654 0.18 -11.50 -11.22
N ASN A 655 0.27 -10.54 -12.13
CA ASN A 655 1.44 -10.20 -12.94
C ASN A 655 1.65 -8.68 -13.04
N ALA A 656 1.43 -7.97 -11.93
CA ALA A 656 1.77 -6.56 -11.86
C ALA A 656 3.25 -6.30 -12.15
N SER A 657 4.15 -7.20 -11.74
CA SER A 657 5.59 -7.14 -12.02
C SER A 657 5.88 -7.18 -13.51
N GLY A 658 5.27 -8.09 -14.28
CA GLY A 658 5.43 -8.18 -15.72
C GLY A 658 4.87 -6.96 -16.45
N VAL A 659 3.72 -6.43 -16.02
CA VAL A 659 3.18 -5.17 -16.55
C VAL A 659 4.12 -4.00 -16.26
N ALA A 660 4.70 -3.94 -15.05
CA ALA A 660 5.64 -2.89 -14.71
C ALA A 660 6.93 -2.95 -15.55
N VAL A 661 7.45 -4.15 -15.80
CA VAL A 661 8.57 -4.37 -16.72
C VAL A 661 8.18 -4.02 -18.16
N LEU A 662 6.98 -4.37 -18.61
CA LEU A 662 6.48 -4.00 -19.94
C LEU A 662 6.53 -2.48 -20.16
N MET A 663 6.08 -1.72 -19.16
CA MET A 663 6.12 -0.25 -19.18
C MET A 663 7.55 0.30 -19.20
N GLU A 664 8.46 -0.30 -18.44
CA GLU A 664 9.86 0.11 -18.40
C GLU A 664 10.60 -0.20 -19.72
N VAL A 665 10.30 -1.33 -20.36
CA VAL A 665 10.79 -1.65 -21.71
C VAL A 665 10.23 -0.64 -22.72
N ALA A 666 8.94 -0.28 -22.63
CA ALA A 666 8.33 0.73 -23.50
C ALA A 666 9.04 2.08 -23.38
N ARG A 667 9.33 2.52 -22.15
CA ARG A 667 10.08 3.76 -21.88
C ARG A 667 11.47 3.73 -22.52
N SER A 668 12.22 2.65 -22.30
CA SER A 668 13.57 2.48 -22.85
C SER A 668 13.58 2.48 -24.38
N LEU A 669 12.65 1.76 -25.02
CA LEU A 669 12.56 1.69 -26.48
C LEU A 669 12.02 2.99 -27.09
N ALA A 670 11.14 3.73 -26.41
CA ALA A 670 10.67 5.03 -26.87
C ALA A 670 11.81 6.06 -26.92
N ALA A 671 12.67 6.09 -25.90
CA ALA A 671 13.86 6.93 -25.89
C ALA A 671 14.85 6.59 -27.02
N ASN A 672 14.84 5.34 -27.48
CA ASN A 672 15.72 4.82 -28.53
C ASN A 672 15.02 4.56 -29.86
N LYS A 673 13.85 5.17 -30.10
CA LYS A 673 13.00 4.90 -31.29
C LYS A 673 13.75 4.94 -32.62
N ALA A 674 14.73 5.83 -32.76
CA ALA A 674 15.52 6.00 -33.98
C ALA A 674 16.38 4.79 -34.35
N THR A 675 16.67 3.89 -33.40
CA THR A 675 17.47 2.67 -33.65
C THR A 675 16.61 1.46 -33.99
N LEU A 676 15.28 1.54 -33.76
CA LEU A 676 14.37 0.42 -33.95
C LEU A 676 14.14 0.14 -35.44
N ALA A 677 14.58 -1.04 -35.89
CA ALA A 677 14.39 -1.51 -37.26
C ALA A 677 13.04 -2.22 -37.49
N ARG A 678 12.33 -2.61 -36.44
CA ARG A 678 10.98 -3.20 -36.49
C ARG A 678 10.02 -2.41 -35.63
N ASP A 679 8.75 -2.41 -36.00
CA ASP A 679 7.69 -1.91 -35.11
C ASP A 679 7.63 -2.82 -33.88
N VAL A 680 7.48 -2.22 -32.70
CA VAL A 680 7.35 -2.94 -31.43
C VAL A 680 5.98 -2.67 -30.85
N TYR A 681 5.20 -3.73 -30.65
CA TYR A 681 3.91 -3.69 -29.99
C TYR A 681 4.08 -4.08 -28.52
N PHE A 682 3.44 -3.30 -27.65
CA PHE A 682 3.35 -3.56 -26.22
C PHE A 682 1.92 -3.96 -25.93
N VAL A 683 1.73 -5.17 -25.42
CA VAL A 683 0.40 -5.71 -25.16
C VAL A 683 0.27 -6.08 -23.69
N ALA A 684 -0.55 -5.33 -22.97
CA ALA A 684 -1.07 -5.78 -21.70
C ALA A 684 -2.32 -6.63 -22.00
N PHE A 685 -2.25 -7.93 -21.75
CA PHE A 685 -3.35 -8.87 -21.99
C PHE A 685 -4.35 -8.87 -20.84
N SER A 686 -5.61 -9.16 -21.14
CA SER A 686 -6.64 -9.42 -20.13
C SER A 686 -7.15 -10.86 -20.23
N ALA A 687 -7.77 -11.36 -19.16
CA ALA A 687 -8.33 -12.71 -19.07
C ALA A 687 -7.29 -13.82 -19.28
N GLU A 688 -6.05 -13.61 -18.85
CA GLU A 688 -5.02 -14.65 -18.83
C GLU A 688 -5.36 -15.72 -17.78
N GLU A 689 -5.82 -15.28 -16.60
CA GLU A 689 -6.23 -16.14 -15.47
C GLU A 689 -7.45 -17.03 -15.80
N MET A 690 -8.04 -16.79 -16.97
CA MET A 690 -9.18 -17.51 -17.52
C MET A 690 -8.77 -18.45 -18.67
N GLY A 691 -7.48 -18.73 -18.80
CA GLY A 691 -6.90 -19.62 -19.81
C GLY A 691 -6.36 -18.87 -21.04
N ASP A 692 -5.50 -17.87 -20.83
CA ASP A 692 -4.78 -17.14 -21.89
C ASP A 692 -5.67 -16.39 -22.91
N LEU A 693 -6.93 -16.12 -22.56
CA LEU A 693 -7.97 -15.74 -23.53
C LEU A 693 -7.71 -14.42 -24.25
N GLY A 694 -7.03 -13.46 -23.61
CA GLY A 694 -6.66 -12.22 -24.29
C GLY A 694 -5.50 -12.37 -25.26
N SER A 695 -4.63 -13.36 -25.07
CA SER A 695 -3.48 -13.58 -25.95
C SER A 695 -3.80 -14.43 -27.19
N PHE A 696 -4.86 -15.24 -27.10
CA PHE A 696 -5.42 -16.06 -28.18
C PHE A 696 -6.21 -15.23 -29.20
#